data_AF-A0A7W7HB27-F1
#
_entry.id   AF-A0A7W7HB27-F1
#
_cell.length_a   1.000
_cell.length_b   1.000
_cell.length_c   1.000
_cell.angle_alpha   90.00
_cell.angle_beta   90.00
_cell.angle_gamma   90.00
#
_symmetry.space_group_name_H-M   'P 1'
#
loop_
_entity.id
_entity.type
_entity.pdbx_description
1 polymer ?
#
loop_
_entity_poly.entity_id
_entity_poly.type
_entity_poly.pdbx_seq_one_letter_code
_entity_poly.pdbx_strand_id
1 'polypeptide(L)'
;MVIVYNDAARIETAVRSVLNQSLRSHEVIVCDDHSTDGTQAVVERLVAEHPDVVRYIRLEANSGHCGAPRNRGVAAARGRFIMFLDSDDTLDQHACRNMVAMAEQSHADMVIGRCVRHDVATGKETSWMPWLVQRKVVYESLHDQPELLYDVLSTNKLYRHDFLTRENLVFLEDRLYEDNLFSAHAYLAAKKIAIIPQHIYTWNIERKAANLSITRRAADIRNITDRIIVTRKIDDLLTKHDAGDLRLQKDIRFIENDLRVHLARLGTLPEENQRALVDAARPYLETLQPEAFLQAKPLPAMAAYLARQGDYHGVATVHDYMVGKPFQPHLTADLVVHDGRVYWSDRHLDDELGRAVLDVTELGLQDRPLSKLRLGGRIDSVHRDGDLVTIAGSFVNPLGRITVESAPKAQLVFSERRSKRRVFKTKAQLVVDEQRVGWTVTFEPERLLRPVGLIDPNYSVRLHLAVGTDSADLALFAEDEVTEALRLPARPKLTRLTADLLQGYRTDSGNVALRLDADGSAAKLGTAAISGVRNTSIGSRAWERAAELQTSLRQRRNKRATKLSWYENVFLKMPVKKGTVVFESHMGKQFSDSPRAIYEEMKRQGIKFTPIWVYATHPTGFPSDAKLVQRNSWAYLQALGQAEFWIDNQGFPHDLRKRPETTYIQTWHGSAFKKMGFDEATIKAQTEQSQQRLQRAIDRFDVFLVRSEHDERTLTQGMRVGAELLRVGYPRNDALVNGGNEAEVAKLRKSLGLTDGRKVVLYAPTFRPEEVNRKSGLQLPFDLDEFVHRFGDDAVLLVRPHYLVSFALPPAYGHSVRNVANVHDVTPLMQISDALITDYSSLMFDYSLLDRPMIFHVPDYDDYVGSSRGSYFDLGSIAPGPLTRTSEELIAALSDLDGNASAYAGKRREFVAQYGEFDTGQAAKAVVDRFFRSGARRG
;
A
#
# COMPACT_ATOMS: atom_id res chain seq x y z
N MET A 1 -19.98 -27.67 5.76
CA MET A 1 -20.12 -28.56 4.59
C MET A 1 -19.02 -28.24 3.61
N VAL A 2 -18.23 -29.22 3.21
CA VAL A 2 -17.06 -29.05 2.35
C VAL A 2 -17.35 -29.68 0.99
N ILE A 3 -17.23 -28.93 -0.10
CA ILE A 3 -17.33 -29.51 -1.45
C ILE A 3 -15.93 -29.73 -2.05
N VAL A 4 -15.77 -30.78 -2.85
CA VAL A 4 -14.47 -31.11 -3.45
C VAL A 4 -14.63 -31.76 -4.82
N TYR A 5 -13.69 -31.44 -5.72
CA TYR A 5 -13.44 -32.15 -6.96
C TYR A 5 -11.96 -32.07 -7.30
N ASN A 6 -11.28 -33.22 -7.39
CA ASN A 6 -9.87 -33.34 -7.75
C ASN A 6 -8.94 -32.39 -6.98
N ASP A 7 -9.03 -32.39 -5.64
CA ASP A 7 -8.24 -31.50 -4.78
C ASP A 7 -7.60 -32.20 -3.57
N ALA A 8 -6.95 -33.34 -3.82
CA ALA A 8 -6.30 -34.15 -2.79
C ALA A 8 -5.27 -33.36 -1.95
N ALA A 9 -4.66 -32.33 -2.53
CA ALA A 9 -3.61 -31.54 -1.89
C ALA A 9 -4.12 -30.58 -0.80
N ARG A 10 -5.37 -30.10 -0.91
CA ARG A 10 -5.90 -29.05 -0.02
C ARG A 10 -7.08 -29.48 0.83
N ILE A 11 -7.83 -30.49 0.42
CA ILE A 11 -9.04 -30.94 1.13
C ILE A 11 -8.80 -31.24 2.62
N GLU A 12 -7.64 -31.81 2.98
CA GLU A 12 -7.30 -32.05 4.38
C GLU A 12 -7.18 -30.74 5.18
N THR A 13 -6.61 -29.69 4.58
CA THR A 13 -6.48 -28.38 5.24
C THR A 13 -7.85 -27.76 5.47
N ALA A 14 -8.75 -27.81 4.47
CA ALA A 14 -10.11 -27.32 4.59
C ALA A 14 -10.87 -28.06 5.71
N VAL A 15 -10.88 -29.40 5.70
CA VAL A 15 -11.55 -30.22 6.72
C VAL A 15 -10.97 -29.97 8.11
N ARG A 16 -9.63 -29.90 8.26
CA ARG A 16 -8.99 -29.62 9.55
C ARG A 16 -9.30 -28.21 10.06
N SER A 17 -9.51 -27.21 9.19
CA SER A 17 -9.96 -25.87 9.62
C SER A 17 -11.33 -25.90 10.31
N VAL A 18 -12.20 -26.85 9.91
CA VAL A 18 -13.50 -27.09 10.56
C VAL A 18 -13.35 -27.90 11.84
N LEU A 19 -12.55 -28.98 11.82
CA LEU A 19 -12.30 -29.81 13.02
C LEU A 19 -11.67 -29.02 14.17
N ASN A 20 -10.84 -28.03 13.85
CA ASN A 20 -10.17 -27.17 14.81
C ASN A 20 -11.02 -25.99 15.31
N GLN A 21 -12.30 -25.92 14.95
CA GLN A 21 -13.20 -24.86 15.43
C GLN A 21 -13.33 -24.87 16.95
N SER A 22 -13.39 -23.68 17.52
CA SER A 22 -13.67 -23.48 18.95
C SER A 22 -15.10 -23.88 19.38
N LEU A 23 -16.04 -24.00 18.42
CA LEU A 23 -17.35 -24.60 18.64
C LEU A 23 -17.25 -26.11 18.45
N ARG A 24 -17.40 -26.90 19.52
CA ARG A 24 -17.23 -28.37 19.47
C ARG A 24 -18.44 -29.15 18.93
N SER A 25 -19.64 -28.55 18.96
CA SER A 25 -20.86 -29.18 18.46
C SER A 25 -21.04 -28.87 16.97
N HIS A 26 -20.37 -29.64 16.11
CA HIS A 26 -20.49 -29.52 14.65
C HIS A 26 -20.31 -30.89 13.96
N GLU A 27 -20.78 -31.00 12.73
CA GLU A 27 -20.47 -32.10 11.81
C GLU A 27 -19.79 -31.54 10.56
N VAL A 28 -18.99 -32.37 9.88
CA VAL A 28 -18.34 -32.04 8.61
C VAL A 28 -18.84 -33.03 7.57
N ILE A 29 -19.64 -32.54 6.62
CA ILE A 29 -20.05 -33.33 5.45
C ILE A 29 -19.15 -32.93 4.29
N VAL A 30 -18.34 -33.87 3.80
CA VAL A 30 -17.52 -33.73 2.60
C VAL A 30 -18.29 -34.31 1.42
N CYS A 31 -18.63 -33.46 0.45
CA CYS A 31 -19.36 -33.81 -0.76
C CYS A 31 -18.41 -33.81 -1.96
N ASP A 32 -18.04 -35.00 -2.43
CA ASP A 32 -17.17 -35.20 -3.59
C ASP A 32 -17.97 -35.31 -4.88
N ASP A 33 -17.68 -34.43 -5.83
CA ASP A 33 -18.26 -34.42 -7.18
C ASP A 33 -17.58 -35.43 -8.11
N HIS A 34 -17.44 -36.66 -7.62
CA HIS A 34 -16.84 -37.78 -8.34
C HIS A 34 -15.37 -37.55 -8.73
N SER A 35 -14.51 -37.25 -7.75
CA SER A 35 -13.06 -37.10 -7.97
C SER A 35 -12.43 -38.36 -8.55
N THR A 36 -11.41 -38.15 -9.38
CA THR A 36 -10.62 -39.18 -10.07
C THR A 36 -9.15 -39.18 -9.64
N ASP A 37 -8.77 -38.29 -8.71
CA ASP A 37 -7.42 -38.21 -8.13
C ASP A 37 -7.37 -38.86 -6.73
N GLY A 38 -6.33 -38.54 -5.94
CA GLY A 38 -6.16 -39.05 -4.58
C GLY A 38 -7.15 -38.51 -3.54
N THR A 39 -8.13 -37.68 -3.92
CA THR A 39 -9.06 -37.02 -2.98
C THR A 39 -9.82 -38.04 -2.14
N GLN A 40 -10.37 -39.08 -2.76
CA GLN A 40 -11.17 -40.10 -2.07
C GLN A 40 -10.38 -40.74 -0.91
N ALA A 41 -9.13 -41.13 -1.14
CA ALA A 41 -8.29 -41.77 -0.13
C ALA A 41 -7.98 -40.82 1.05
N VAL A 42 -7.82 -39.52 0.78
CA VAL A 42 -7.62 -38.51 1.84
C VAL A 42 -8.88 -38.35 2.69
N VAL A 43 -10.05 -38.29 2.06
CA VAL A 43 -11.32 -38.11 2.78
C VAL A 43 -11.68 -39.36 3.57
N GLU A 44 -11.49 -40.56 3.02
CA GLU A 44 -11.71 -41.83 3.73
C GLU A 44 -10.80 -41.95 4.97
N ARG A 45 -9.55 -41.49 4.89
CA ARG A 45 -8.66 -41.39 6.05
C ARG A 45 -9.24 -40.45 7.12
N LEU A 46 -9.73 -39.27 6.72
CA LEU A 46 -10.31 -38.30 7.66
C LEU A 46 -11.59 -38.82 8.32
N VAL A 47 -12.42 -39.57 7.58
CA VAL A 47 -13.58 -40.27 8.14
C VAL A 47 -13.15 -41.33 9.16
N ALA A 48 -12.10 -42.10 8.87
CA ALA A 48 -11.57 -43.09 9.82
C ALA A 48 -10.95 -42.45 11.08
N GLU A 49 -10.30 -41.30 10.95
CA GLU A 49 -9.74 -40.52 12.08
C GLU A 49 -10.85 -39.88 12.95
N HIS A 50 -11.98 -39.50 12.33
CA HIS A 50 -13.03 -38.72 12.98
C HIS A 50 -14.46 -39.22 12.62
N PRO A 51 -14.81 -40.49 12.91
CA PRO A 51 -16.03 -41.13 12.40
C PRO A 51 -17.33 -40.51 12.93
N ASP A 52 -17.29 -39.89 14.12
CA ASP A 52 -18.45 -39.25 14.73
C ASP A 52 -18.72 -37.83 14.20
N VAL A 53 -17.74 -37.24 13.51
CA VAL A 53 -17.78 -35.83 13.08
C VAL A 53 -17.74 -35.69 11.56
N VAL A 54 -16.94 -36.50 10.87
CA VAL A 54 -16.71 -36.38 9.42
C VAL A 54 -17.50 -37.45 8.67
N ARG A 55 -18.30 -37.00 7.69
CA ARG A 55 -19.11 -37.84 6.80
C ARG A 55 -18.71 -37.60 5.36
N TYR A 56 -18.63 -38.67 4.59
CA TYR A 56 -18.28 -38.61 3.17
C TYR A 56 -19.47 -38.97 2.30
N ILE A 57 -19.77 -38.12 1.32
CA ILE A 57 -20.80 -38.35 0.31
C ILE A 57 -20.16 -38.14 -1.05
N ARG A 58 -20.21 -39.16 -1.90
CA ARG A 58 -19.70 -39.11 -3.27
C ARG A 58 -20.87 -39.17 -4.25
N LEU A 59 -20.85 -38.31 -5.25
CA LEU A 59 -21.83 -38.32 -6.34
C LEU A 59 -21.54 -39.47 -7.32
N GLU A 60 -22.60 -39.94 -7.99
CA GLU A 60 -22.51 -41.08 -8.93
C GLU A 60 -21.67 -40.75 -10.16
N ALA A 61 -21.69 -39.49 -10.61
CA ALA A 61 -20.90 -38.98 -11.71
C ALA A 61 -20.53 -37.51 -11.44
N ASN A 62 -19.51 -37.01 -12.14
CA ASN A 62 -19.12 -35.61 -12.05
C ASN A 62 -20.21 -34.72 -12.65
N SER A 63 -20.75 -33.80 -11.85
CA SER A 63 -21.75 -32.83 -12.28
C SER A 63 -21.15 -31.68 -13.09
N GLY A 64 -19.85 -31.42 -12.91
CA GLY A 64 -19.13 -30.34 -13.59
C GLY A 64 -19.30 -28.96 -12.93
N HIS A 65 -20.05 -28.88 -11.84
CA HIS A 65 -20.42 -27.63 -11.16
C HIS A 65 -20.45 -27.79 -9.64
N CYS A 66 -20.37 -26.68 -8.90
CA CYS A 66 -20.39 -26.70 -7.44
C CYS A 66 -21.80 -26.91 -6.85
N GLY A 67 -22.86 -26.73 -7.65
CA GLY A 67 -24.24 -26.76 -7.17
C GLY A 67 -24.72 -28.12 -6.68
N ALA A 68 -24.54 -29.17 -7.49
CA ALA A 68 -24.98 -30.53 -7.16
C ALA A 68 -24.35 -31.08 -5.85
N PRO A 69 -23.03 -31.00 -5.63
CA PRO A 69 -22.45 -31.43 -4.35
C PRO A 69 -22.95 -30.57 -3.18
N ARG A 70 -23.22 -29.27 -3.39
CA ARG A 70 -23.80 -28.42 -2.33
C ARG A 70 -25.21 -28.84 -1.95
N ASN A 71 -26.09 -29.02 -2.93
CA ASN A 71 -27.47 -29.45 -2.70
C ASN A 71 -27.51 -30.83 -2.01
N ARG A 72 -26.67 -31.76 -2.46
CA ARG A 72 -26.58 -33.10 -1.84
C ARG A 72 -26.14 -33.03 -0.39
N GLY A 73 -25.20 -32.14 -0.06
CA GLY A 73 -24.74 -31.94 1.31
C GLY A 73 -25.80 -31.28 2.20
N VAL A 74 -26.55 -30.29 1.69
CA VAL A 74 -27.69 -29.68 2.41
C VAL A 74 -28.74 -30.73 2.75
N ALA A 75 -29.13 -31.57 1.79
CA ALA A 75 -30.12 -32.63 2.00
C ALA A 75 -29.67 -33.68 3.04
N ALA A 76 -28.37 -33.84 3.25
CA ALA A 76 -27.80 -34.81 4.19
C ALA A 76 -27.44 -34.20 5.56
N ALA A 77 -27.55 -32.88 5.72
CA ALA A 77 -27.19 -32.14 6.92
C ALA A 77 -28.16 -32.41 8.08
N ARG A 78 -27.62 -32.52 9.30
CA ARG A 78 -28.36 -32.70 10.55
C ARG A 78 -28.22 -31.49 11.47
N GLY A 79 -27.20 -30.67 11.27
CA GLY A 79 -26.98 -29.43 12.01
C GLY A 79 -28.15 -28.43 11.91
N ARG A 80 -28.36 -27.65 12.98
CA ARG A 80 -29.31 -26.52 13.00
C ARG A 80 -28.93 -25.39 12.06
N PHE A 81 -27.63 -25.27 11.78
CA PHE A 81 -27.07 -24.25 10.92
C PHE A 81 -26.11 -24.88 9.91
N ILE A 82 -25.99 -24.27 8.74
CA ILE A 82 -25.14 -24.73 7.64
C ILE A 82 -24.17 -23.61 7.26
N MET A 83 -22.90 -23.96 7.09
CA MET A 83 -21.88 -23.15 6.41
C MET A 83 -21.30 -23.94 5.25
N PHE A 84 -21.01 -23.24 4.16
CA PHE A 84 -20.35 -23.79 2.97
C PHE A 84 -18.85 -23.48 3.00
N LEU A 85 -18.04 -24.44 2.58
CA LEU A 85 -16.59 -24.32 2.48
C LEU A 85 -16.10 -25.03 1.21
N ASP A 86 -15.29 -24.34 0.43
CA ASP A 86 -14.65 -24.92 -0.75
C ASP A 86 -13.35 -25.62 -0.35
N SER A 87 -12.92 -26.65 -1.10
CA SER A 87 -11.79 -27.52 -0.71
C SER A 87 -10.43 -26.83 -0.66
N ASP A 88 -10.29 -25.68 -1.33
CA ASP A 88 -9.08 -24.87 -1.38
C ASP A 88 -9.07 -23.72 -0.36
N ASP A 89 -10.15 -23.55 0.40
CA ASP A 89 -10.34 -22.47 1.35
C ASP A 89 -10.30 -22.94 2.82
N THR A 90 -10.32 -21.99 3.75
CA THR A 90 -10.29 -22.30 5.20
C THR A 90 -11.19 -21.37 6.01
N LEU A 91 -11.67 -21.88 7.15
CA LEU A 91 -12.37 -21.08 8.15
C LEU A 91 -11.40 -20.56 9.23
N ASP A 92 -11.68 -19.35 9.74
CA ASP A 92 -11.01 -18.83 10.93
C ASP A 92 -11.35 -19.67 12.17
N GLN A 93 -10.44 -19.81 13.13
CA GLN A 93 -10.58 -20.68 14.32
C GLN A 93 -11.88 -20.43 15.13
N HIS A 94 -12.39 -19.19 15.11
CA HIS A 94 -13.60 -18.80 15.84
C HIS A 94 -14.81 -18.58 14.93
N ALA A 95 -14.72 -18.91 13.64
CA ALA A 95 -15.75 -18.67 12.64
C ALA A 95 -17.13 -19.20 13.07
N CYS A 96 -17.23 -20.51 13.32
CA CYS A 96 -18.51 -21.14 13.63
C CYS A 96 -19.11 -20.63 14.95
N ARG A 97 -18.28 -20.43 15.98
CA ARG A 97 -18.73 -19.91 17.29
C ARG A 97 -19.31 -18.51 17.15
N ASN A 98 -18.61 -17.61 16.48
CA ASN A 98 -19.04 -16.21 16.34
C ASN A 98 -20.33 -16.10 15.52
N MET A 99 -20.43 -16.88 14.43
CA MET A 99 -21.62 -16.88 13.58
C MET A 99 -22.84 -17.46 14.29
N VAL A 100 -22.69 -18.58 15.01
CA VAL A 100 -23.79 -19.20 15.77
C VAL A 100 -24.25 -18.29 16.91
N ALA A 101 -23.31 -17.72 17.67
CA ALA A 101 -23.65 -16.79 18.75
C ALA A 101 -24.47 -15.59 18.23
N MET A 102 -24.09 -15.05 17.07
CA MET A 102 -24.86 -13.98 16.43
C MET A 102 -26.25 -14.45 15.97
N ALA A 103 -26.34 -15.62 15.33
CA ALA A 103 -27.61 -16.17 14.83
C ALA A 103 -28.60 -16.47 15.96
N GLU A 104 -28.09 -16.88 17.13
CA GLU A 104 -28.90 -17.13 18.33
C GLU A 104 -29.32 -15.84 19.00
N GLN A 105 -28.41 -14.87 19.17
CA GLN A 105 -28.71 -13.58 19.78
C GLN A 105 -29.74 -12.77 18.98
N SER A 106 -29.63 -12.78 17.65
CA SER A 106 -30.47 -11.96 16.77
C SER A 106 -31.69 -12.70 16.23
N HIS A 107 -31.75 -14.02 16.40
CA HIS A 107 -32.69 -14.90 15.73
C HIS A 107 -32.68 -14.75 14.19
N ALA A 108 -31.54 -14.38 13.60
CA ALA A 108 -31.42 -14.19 12.16
C ALA A 108 -31.55 -15.51 11.37
N ASP A 109 -32.15 -15.44 10.18
CA ASP A 109 -32.21 -16.55 9.21
C ASP A 109 -30.82 -16.84 8.64
N MET A 110 -30.01 -15.79 8.49
CA MET A 110 -28.61 -15.90 8.10
C MET A 110 -27.70 -14.88 8.80
N VAL A 111 -26.43 -15.23 8.91
CA VAL A 111 -25.36 -14.35 9.40
C VAL A 111 -24.28 -14.24 8.33
N ILE A 112 -23.75 -13.04 8.11
CA ILE A 112 -22.67 -12.73 7.17
C ILE A 112 -21.42 -12.31 7.95
N GLY A 113 -20.28 -12.91 7.60
CA GLY A 113 -18.97 -12.59 8.16
C GLY A 113 -18.00 -12.01 7.15
N ARG A 114 -16.91 -11.43 7.66
CA ARG A 114 -15.85 -10.90 6.80
C ARG A 114 -15.09 -12.03 6.11
N CYS A 115 -15.05 -11.98 4.78
CA CYS A 115 -14.22 -12.83 3.94
C CYS A 115 -12.90 -12.13 3.61
N VAL A 116 -11.78 -12.83 3.75
CA VAL A 116 -10.43 -12.34 3.42
C VAL A 116 -9.89 -13.13 2.24
N ARG A 117 -9.59 -12.42 1.16
CA ARG A 117 -8.84 -12.95 0.03
C ARG A 117 -7.35 -13.01 0.37
N HIS A 118 -6.79 -14.21 0.39
CA HIS A 118 -5.39 -14.47 0.68
C HIS A 118 -4.67 -14.95 -0.58
N ASP A 119 -3.74 -14.13 -1.08
CA ASP A 119 -2.93 -14.47 -2.24
C ASP A 119 -1.77 -15.39 -1.84
N VAL A 120 -1.90 -16.68 -2.12
CA VAL A 120 -0.97 -17.73 -1.63
C VAL A 120 0.47 -17.49 -2.11
N ALA A 121 0.65 -16.87 -3.28
CA ALA A 121 1.98 -16.63 -3.86
C ALA A 121 2.70 -15.43 -3.21
N THR A 122 1.95 -14.42 -2.77
CA THR A 122 2.52 -13.17 -2.23
C THR A 122 2.31 -12.99 -0.73
N GLY A 123 1.44 -13.79 -0.11
CA GLY A 123 0.98 -13.64 1.26
C GLY A 123 0.12 -12.39 1.48
N LYS A 124 -0.36 -11.74 0.41
CA LYS A 124 -1.14 -10.50 0.49
C LYS A 124 -2.59 -10.84 0.83
N GLU A 125 -3.12 -10.18 1.86
CA GLU A 125 -4.51 -10.29 2.26
C GLU A 125 -5.32 -9.05 1.88
N THR A 126 -6.56 -9.24 1.43
CA THR A 126 -7.51 -8.16 1.12
C THR A 126 -8.92 -8.59 1.51
N SER A 127 -9.66 -7.72 2.21
CA SER A 127 -11.05 -8.03 2.56
C SER A 127 -11.94 -8.00 1.31
N TRP A 128 -12.82 -8.99 1.18
CA TRP A 128 -13.93 -8.95 0.24
C TRP A 128 -14.99 -7.96 0.73
N MET A 129 -15.46 -7.07 -0.15
CA MET A 129 -16.50 -6.05 0.10
C MET A 129 -16.46 -5.43 1.51
N PRO A 130 -15.33 -4.80 1.92
CA PRO A 130 -15.10 -4.41 3.32
C PRO A 130 -16.14 -3.44 3.89
N TRP A 131 -16.82 -2.66 3.04
CA TRP A 131 -17.82 -1.69 3.50
C TRP A 131 -19.12 -2.35 3.99
N LEU A 132 -19.41 -3.58 3.55
CA LEU A 132 -20.60 -4.32 3.98
C LEU A 132 -20.45 -4.92 5.39
N VAL A 133 -19.20 -5.13 5.85
CA VAL A 133 -18.88 -5.87 7.09
C VAL A 133 -18.08 -5.02 8.08
N GLN A 134 -18.32 -3.70 8.11
CA GLN A 134 -17.58 -2.77 8.97
C GLN A 134 -17.97 -2.87 10.46
N ARG A 135 -19.21 -3.24 10.74
CA ARG A 135 -19.77 -3.26 12.10
C ARG A 135 -20.76 -4.41 12.27
N LYS A 136 -21.04 -4.72 13.53
CA LYS A 136 -22.13 -5.63 13.89
C LYS A 136 -23.46 -4.92 13.65
N VAL A 137 -24.37 -5.52 12.88
CA VAL A 137 -25.71 -4.97 12.59
C VAL A 137 -26.69 -6.09 12.26
N VAL A 138 -27.98 -5.83 12.47
CA VAL A 138 -29.09 -6.72 12.07
C VAL A 138 -30.03 -5.91 11.20
N TYR A 139 -30.41 -6.47 10.06
CA TYR A 139 -31.40 -5.96 9.15
C TYR A 139 -32.63 -6.86 9.17
N GLU A 140 -33.82 -6.28 9.06
CA GLU A 140 -35.11 -6.96 8.99
C GLU A 140 -35.43 -7.44 7.55
N SER A 141 -34.74 -6.92 6.54
CA SER A 141 -34.76 -7.49 5.20
C SER A 141 -33.60 -6.96 4.35
N LEU A 142 -33.55 -7.39 3.08
CA LEU A 142 -32.65 -6.79 2.10
C LEU A 142 -32.94 -5.30 1.85
N HIS A 143 -34.17 -4.82 2.06
CA HIS A 143 -34.54 -3.41 1.83
C HIS A 143 -33.82 -2.44 2.75
N ASP A 144 -33.47 -2.86 3.98
CA ASP A 144 -32.71 -2.01 4.90
C ASP A 144 -31.27 -1.77 4.40
N GLN A 145 -30.72 -2.71 3.62
CA GLN A 145 -29.39 -2.61 3.04
C GLN A 145 -29.28 -3.31 1.68
N PRO A 146 -29.77 -2.70 0.58
CA PRO A 146 -29.77 -3.31 -0.74
C PRO A 146 -28.36 -3.64 -1.28
N GLU A 147 -27.33 -2.94 -0.81
CA GLU A 147 -25.94 -3.20 -1.22
C GLU A 147 -25.44 -4.60 -0.84
N LEU A 148 -26.15 -5.36 0.01
CA LEU A 148 -25.80 -6.76 0.29
C LEU A 148 -25.78 -7.64 -0.98
N LEU A 149 -26.48 -7.22 -2.04
CA LEU A 149 -26.38 -7.84 -3.36
C LEU A 149 -24.95 -7.82 -3.95
N TYR A 150 -24.04 -6.95 -3.47
CA TYR A 150 -22.63 -6.98 -3.87
C TYR A 150 -21.88 -8.18 -3.29
N ASP A 151 -22.29 -8.71 -2.14
CA ASP A 151 -21.70 -9.92 -1.56
C ASP A 151 -22.41 -11.18 -2.08
N VAL A 152 -21.91 -11.68 -3.20
CA VAL A 152 -22.42 -12.88 -3.89
C VAL A 152 -21.90 -14.21 -3.35
N LEU A 153 -21.03 -14.20 -2.35
CA LEU A 153 -20.44 -15.45 -1.85
C LEU A 153 -21.49 -16.22 -1.04
N SER A 154 -21.61 -17.53 -1.27
CA SER A 154 -22.42 -18.38 -0.39
C SER A 154 -21.65 -18.79 0.88
N THR A 155 -20.32 -18.74 0.85
CA THR A 155 -19.42 -19.39 1.80
C THR A 155 -19.07 -18.58 3.05
N ASN A 156 -19.12 -17.24 2.99
CA ASN A 156 -18.86 -16.37 4.15
C ASN A 156 -20.07 -16.21 5.08
N LYS A 157 -21.04 -17.14 4.99
CA LYS A 157 -22.35 -17.04 5.61
C LYS A 157 -22.68 -18.30 6.41
N LEU A 158 -23.48 -18.09 7.46
CA LEU A 158 -24.14 -19.14 8.23
C LEU A 158 -25.63 -19.04 7.96
N TYR A 159 -26.27 -20.13 7.57
CA TYR A 159 -27.70 -20.19 7.31
C TYR A 159 -28.38 -21.09 8.33
N ARG A 160 -29.59 -20.73 8.77
CA ARG A 160 -30.44 -21.70 9.47
C ARG A 160 -30.88 -22.80 8.51
N HIS A 161 -30.83 -24.05 8.97
CA HIS A 161 -31.18 -25.19 8.12
C HIS A 161 -32.68 -25.23 7.80
N ASP A 162 -33.54 -24.88 8.76
CA ASP A 162 -34.98 -24.76 8.54
C ASP A 162 -35.34 -23.63 7.57
N PHE A 163 -34.59 -22.53 7.58
CA PHE A 163 -34.70 -21.45 6.59
C PHE A 163 -34.38 -21.94 5.17
N LEU A 164 -33.25 -22.63 4.97
CA LEU A 164 -32.88 -23.17 3.66
C LEU A 164 -33.95 -24.11 3.08
N THR A 165 -34.53 -24.96 3.93
CA THR A 165 -35.55 -25.94 3.52
C THR A 165 -36.92 -25.31 3.31
N ARG A 166 -37.36 -24.42 4.21
CA ARG A 166 -38.65 -23.71 4.13
C ARG A 166 -38.76 -22.85 2.88
N GLU A 167 -37.70 -22.13 2.54
CA GLU A 167 -37.67 -21.20 1.40
C GLU A 167 -37.19 -21.87 0.09
N ASN A 168 -36.93 -23.19 0.12
CA ASN A 168 -36.43 -23.97 -1.02
C ASN A 168 -35.18 -23.34 -1.67
N LEU A 169 -34.19 -23.00 -0.84
CA LEU A 169 -32.93 -22.40 -1.27
C LEU A 169 -32.00 -23.50 -1.81
N VAL A 170 -31.92 -23.60 -3.13
CA VAL A 170 -31.10 -24.60 -3.85
C VAL A 170 -30.14 -23.93 -4.83
N PHE A 171 -28.96 -24.52 -5.00
CA PHE A 171 -27.99 -24.10 -6.02
C PHE A 171 -28.40 -24.63 -7.39
N LEU A 172 -28.12 -23.87 -8.45
CA LEU A 172 -28.23 -24.38 -9.82
C LEU A 172 -27.13 -25.42 -10.08
N GLU A 173 -27.50 -26.53 -10.70
CA GLU A 173 -26.60 -27.67 -10.92
C GLU A 173 -26.02 -27.71 -12.35
N ASP A 174 -26.53 -26.88 -13.27
CA ASP A 174 -26.28 -26.99 -14.71
C ASP A 174 -25.42 -25.86 -15.31
N ARG A 175 -24.89 -24.94 -14.48
CA ARG A 175 -24.16 -23.76 -14.95
C ARG A 175 -23.28 -23.12 -13.88
N LEU A 176 -22.45 -22.17 -14.31
CA LEU A 176 -21.60 -21.34 -13.44
C LEU A 176 -22.40 -20.21 -12.78
N TYR A 177 -21.85 -19.64 -11.70
CA TYR A 177 -22.42 -18.51 -10.94
C TYR A 177 -23.68 -18.85 -10.17
N GLU A 178 -23.82 -20.11 -9.79
CA GLU A 178 -24.82 -20.64 -8.88
C GLU A 178 -24.85 -19.88 -7.54
N ASP A 179 -23.68 -19.44 -7.04
CA ASP A 179 -23.55 -18.65 -5.81
C ASP A 179 -24.26 -17.29 -5.88
N ASN A 180 -24.21 -16.63 -7.04
CA ASN A 180 -24.87 -15.33 -7.23
C ASN A 180 -26.38 -15.48 -7.09
N LEU A 181 -26.96 -16.48 -7.75
CA LEU A 181 -28.40 -16.71 -7.70
C LEU A 181 -28.83 -17.18 -6.31
N PHE A 182 -28.09 -18.13 -5.72
CA PHE A 182 -28.37 -18.65 -4.39
C PHE A 182 -28.35 -17.53 -3.34
N SER A 183 -27.30 -16.70 -3.33
CA SER A 183 -27.17 -15.61 -2.37
C SER A 183 -28.26 -14.56 -2.55
N ALA A 184 -28.61 -14.20 -3.80
CA ALA A 184 -29.70 -13.27 -4.08
C ALA A 184 -31.05 -13.82 -3.60
N HIS A 185 -31.36 -15.09 -3.88
CA HIS A 185 -32.57 -15.74 -3.39
C HIS A 185 -32.62 -15.77 -1.86
N ALA A 186 -31.48 -16.10 -1.22
CA ALA A 186 -31.39 -16.15 0.23
C ALA A 186 -31.60 -14.76 0.85
N TYR A 187 -31.04 -13.69 0.28
CA TYR A 187 -31.28 -12.33 0.77
C TYR A 187 -32.74 -11.90 0.63
N LEU A 188 -33.39 -12.23 -0.49
CA LEU A 188 -34.79 -11.89 -0.73
C LEU A 188 -35.76 -12.69 0.14
N ALA A 189 -35.40 -13.91 0.51
CA ALA A 189 -36.23 -14.78 1.35
C ALA A 189 -36.02 -14.56 2.86
N ALA A 190 -34.88 -14.01 3.27
CA ALA A 190 -34.56 -13.83 4.68
C ALA A 190 -35.38 -12.71 5.34
N LYS A 191 -35.94 -13.01 6.51
CA LYS A 191 -36.64 -12.05 7.37
C LYS A 191 -35.73 -11.34 8.35
N LYS A 192 -34.53 -11.88 8.60
CA LYS A 192 -33.50 -11.23 9.41
C LYS A 192 -32.12 -11.62 8.91
N ILE A 193 -31.31 -10.61 8.65
CA ILE A 193 -29.93 -10.75 8.17
C ILE A 193 -29.01 -10.10 9.18
N ALA A 194 -28.14 -10.88 9.80
CA ALA A 194 -27.15 -10.38 10.73
C ALA A 194 -25.77 -10.25 10.07
N ILE A 195 -24.99 -9.26 10.47
CA ILE A 195 -23.62 -9.02 9.97
C ILE A 195 -22.68 -8.90 11.16
N ILE A 196 -21.48 -9.48 11.01
CA ILE A 196 -20.39 -9.37 11.97
C ILE A 196 -19.07 -9.00 11.28
N PRO A 197 -18.22 -8.13 11.89
CA PRO A 197 -16.96 -7.69 11.28
C PRO A 197 -15.81 -8.70 11.40
N GLN A 198 -15.99 -9.74 12.20
CA GLN A 198 -15.01 -10.79 12.45
C GLN A 198 -14.62 -11.51 11.16
N HIS A 199 -13.36 -11.89 11.06
CA HIS A 199 -12.87 -12.75 9.99
C HIS A 199 -13.48 -14.15 10.15
N ILE A 200 -14.20 -14.61 9.13
CA ILE A 200 -14.88 -15.91 9.16
C ILE A 200 -14.31 -16.84 8.09
N TYR A 201 -14.06 -16.32 6.89
CA TYR A 201 -13.73 -17.13 5.72
C TYR A 201 -12.45 -16.61 5.06
N THR A 202 -11.47 -17.50 4.85
CA THR A 202 -10.27 -17.20 4.07
C THR A 202 -10.42 -17.81 2.67
N TRP A 203 -10.53 -16.93 1.68
CA TRP A 203 -10.55 -17.29 0.26
C TRP A 203 -9.11 -17.29 -0.29
N ASN A 204 -8.55 -18.48 -0.51
CA ASN A 204 -7.19 -18.66 -1.01
C ASN A 204 -7.14 -18.48 -2.54
N ILE A 205 -6.25 -17.62 -3.00
CA ILE A 205 -6.08 -17.30 -4.42
C ILE A 205 -4.70 -17.78 -4.89
N GLU A 206 -4.67 -18.86 -5.69
CA GLU A 206 -3.47 -19.32 -6.40
C GLU A 206 -3.35 -18.70 -7.80
N ARG A 207 -2.12 -18.39 -8.24
CA ARG A 207 -1.85 -17.69 -9.51
C ARG A 207 -1.33 -18.57 -10.65
N LYS A 208 -1.26 -19.89 -10.50
CA LYS A 208 -0.71 -20.78 -11.55
C LYS A 208 -1.70 -20.96 -12.71
N ALA A 209 -1.18 -21.01 -13.94
CA ALA A 209 -1.95 -21.03 -15.18
C ALA A 209 -2.87 -22.26 -15.37
N ALA A 210 -2.61 -23.38 -14.67
CA ALA A 210 -3.39 -24.60 -14.78
C ALA A 210 -4.67 -24.61 -13.91
N ASN A 211 -4.69 -23.85 -12.81
CA ASN A 211 -5.80 -23.83 -11.83
C ASN A 211 -6.36 -22.40 -11.69
N LEU A 212 -6.88 -21.85 -12.80
CA LEU A 212 -7.43 -20.51 -12.83
C LEU A 212 -8.90 -20.51 -12.37
N SER A 213 -9.22 -19.74 -11.31
CA SER A 213 -10.59 -19.45 -10.86
C SER A 213 -11.51 -19.06 -12.04
N ILE A 214 -12.81 -19.37 -11.98
CA ILE A 214 -13.81 -19.05 -13.02
C ILE A 214 -13.73 -17.58 -13.49
N THR A 215 -13.52 -16.64 -12.55
CA THR A 215 -13.30 -15.20 -12.79
C THR A 215 -12.12 -14.89 -13.73
N ARG A 216 -11.14 -15.79 -13.83
CA ARG A 216 -9.97 -15.69 -14.72
C ARG A 216 -10.15 -16.43 -16.06
N ARG A 217 -11.24 -17.19 -16.22
CA ARG A 217 -11.74 -17.73 -17.49
C ARG A 217 -12.79 -16.82 -18.14
N ALA A 218 -12.95 -15.58 -17.66
CA ALA A 218 -13.91 -14.58 -18.14
C ALA A 218 -13.81 -14.17 -19.63
N ALA A 219 -12.79 -14.68 -20.33
CA ALA A 219 -12.56 -14.56 -21.77
C ALA A 219 -13.39 -15.56 -22.62
N ASP A 220 -14.03 -16.55 -22.00
CA ASP A 220 -14.91 -17.51 -22.67
C ASP A 220 -16.31 -16.91 -22.85
N ILE A 221 -16.86 -16.94 -24.07
CA ILE A 221 -18.20 -16.46 -24.40
C ILE A 221 -19.27 -17.18 -23.56
N ARG A 222 -19.07 -18.45 -23.21
CA ARG A 222 -19.98 -19.20 -22.33
C ARG A 222 -20.10 -18.54 -20.95
N ASN A 223 -19.01 -17.96 -20.46
CA ASN A 223 -18.93 -17.38 -19.12
C ASN A 223 -19.80 -16.11 -18.99
N ILE A 224 -19.75 -15.19 -19.95
CA ILE A 224 -20.63 -14.01 -19.92
C ILE A 224 -22.10 -14.39 -20.17
N THR A 225 -22.34 -15.38 -21.03
CA THR A 225 -23.69 -15.88 -21.32
C THR A 225 -24.35 -16.46 -20.06
N ASP A 226 -23.66 -17.33 -19.33
CA ASP A 226 -24.14 -17.89 -18.06
C ASP A 226 -24.40 -16.79 -17.02
N ARG A 227 -23.52 -15.80 -16.92
CA ARG A 227 -23.69 -14.64 -16.02
C ARG A 227 -24.98 -13.88 -16.34
N ILE A 228 -25.25 -13.60 -17.61
CA ILE A 228 -26.47 -12.89 -18.04
C ILE A 228 -27.71 -13.71 -17.71
N ILE A 229 -27.68 -15.02 -17.98
CA ILE A 229 -28.82 -15.89 -17.66
C ILE A 229 -29.07 -15.92 -16.15
N VAL A 230 -28.02 -16.05 -15.33
CA VAL A 230 -28.14 -15.98 -13.87
C VAL A 230 -28.70 -14.62 -13.43
N THR A 231 -28.27 -13.53 -14.05
CA THR A 231 -28.78 -12.19 -13.71
C THR A 231 -30.25 -12.05 -14.06
N ARG A 232 -30.69 -12.57 -15.23
CA ARG A 232 -32.13 -12.64 -15.57
C ARG A 232 -32.93 -13.48 -14.58
N LYS A 233 -32.39 -14.58 -14.08
CA LYS A 233 -33.04 -15.36 -13.01
C LYS A 233 -33.17 -14.57 -11.70
N ILE A 234 -32.20 -13.72 -11.38
CA ILE A 234 -32.31 -12.81 -10.23
C ILE A 234 -33.44 -11.79 -10.46
N ASP A 235 -33.61 -11.33 -11.69
CA ASP A 235 -34.70 -10.43 -12.06
C ASP A 235 -36.08 -11.08 -11.90
N ASP A 236 -36.20 -12.35 -12.29
CA ASP A 236 -37.40 -13.16 -12.06
C ASP A 236 -37.66 -13.34 -10.55
N LEU A 237 -36.60 -13.53 -9.74
CA LEU A 237 -36.71 -13.61 -8.28
C LEU A 237 -37.17 -12.30 -7.65
N LEU A 238 -36.64 -11.15 -8.08
CA LEU A 238 -37.10 -9.84 -7.61
C LEU A 238 -38.60 -9.67 -7.87
N THR A 239 -39.06 -10.07 -9.05
CA THR A 239 -40.49 -10.04 -9.40
C THR A 239 -41.30 -10.99 -8.53
N LYS A 240 -40.82 -12.23 -8.32
CA LYS A 240 -41.50 -13.24 -7.50
C LYS A 240 -41.64 -12.82 -6.03
N HIS A 241 -40.67 -12.08 -5.50
CA HIS A 241 -40.66 -11.59 -4.12
C HIS A 241 -41.28 -10.20 -3.95
N ASP A 242 -41.92 -9.64 -5.00
CA ASP A 242 -42.47 -8.27 -4.99
C ASP A 242 -41.44 -7.20 -4.58
N ALA A 243 -40.19 -7.42 -4.97
CA ALA A 243 -39.03 -6.58 -4.64
C ALA A 243 -38.53 -5.80 -5.87
N GLY A 244 -39.46 -5.34 -6.71
CA GLY A 244 -39.16 -4.63 -7.95
C GLY A 244 -38.45 -3.29 -7.71
N ASP A 245 -38.61 -2.69 -6.54
CA ASP A 245 -37.94 -1.47 -6.09
C ASP A 245 -36.41 -1.68 -5.90
N LEU A 246 -35.97 -2.90 -5.60
CA LEU A 246 -34.54 -3.25 -5.49
C LEU A 246 -33.87 -3.44 -6.86
N ARG A 247 -34.64 -3.43 -7.96
CA ARG A 247 -34.13 -3.65 -9.32
C ARG A 247 -33.02 -2.66 -9.69
N LEU A 248 -33.21 -1.39 -9.35
CA LEU A 248 -32.24 -0.33 -9.63
C LEU A 248 -30.87 -0.63 -9.01
N GLN A 249 -30.85 -1.03 -7.73
CA GLN A 249 -29.61 -1.37 -7.02
C GLN A 249 -28.92 -2.61 -7.62
N LYS A 250 -29.71 -3.62 -8.03
CA LYS A 250 -29.17 -4.79 -8.73
C LYS A 250 -28.60 -4.43 -10.11
N ASP A 251 -29.20 -3.49 -10.82
CA ASP A 251 -28.72 -3.03 -12.13
C ASP A 251 -27.43 -2.22 -12.01
N ILE A 252 -27.34 -1.32 -11.02
CA ILE A 252 -26.10 -0.59 -10.70
C ILE A 252 -24.97 -1.58 -10.38
N ARG A 253 -25.22 -2.57 -9.52
CA ARG A 253 -24.26 -3.64 -9.19
C ARG A 253 -23.82 -4.42 -10.44
N PHE A 254 -24.74 -4.72 -11.37
CA PHE A 254 -24.40 -5.42 -12.61
C PHE A 254 -23.42 -4.60 -13.46
N ILE A 255 -23.68 -3.29 -13.63
CA ILE A 255 -22.80 -2.36 -14.36
C ILE A 255 -21.43 -2.27 -13.69
N GLU A 256 -21.40 -2.02 -12.38
CA GLU A 256 -20.15 -1.74 -11.65
C GLU A 256 -19.24 -2.95 -11.44
N ASN A 257 -19.83 -4.15 -11.32
CA ASN A 257 -19.11 -5.34 -10.89
C ASN A 257 -19.17 -6.46 -11.93
N ASP A 258 -20.36 -6.90 -12.31
CA ASP A 258 -20.52 -8.13 -13.09
C ASP A 258 -20.04 -7.95 -14.52
N LEU A 259 -20.55 -6.94 -15.21
CA LEU A 259 -20.12 -6.62 -16.57
C LEU A 259 -18.66 -6.16 -16.59
N ARG A 260 -18.26 -5.34 -15.61
CA ARG A 260 -16.90 -4.79 -15.52
C ARG A 260 -15.81 -5.87 -15.53
N VAL A 261 -16.02 -7.01 -14.88
CA VAL A 261 -15.03 -8.11 -14.84
C VAL A 261 -14.75 -8.66 -16.24
N HIS A 262 -15.76 -8.73 -17.09
CA HIS A 262 -15.63 -9.18 -18.48
C HIS A 262 -15.01 -8.09 -19.36
N LEU A 263 -15.49 -6.85 -19.22
CA LEU A 263 -14.96 -5.74 -19.99
C LEU A 263 -13.50 -5.42 -19.66
N ALA A 264 -13.05 -5.60 -18.41
CA ALA A 264 -11.67 -5.36 -17.98
C ALA A 264 -10.60 -6.24 -18.66
N ARG A 265 -11.00 -7.21 -19.49
CA ARG A 265 -10.10 -8.10 -20.23
C ARG A 265 -10.28 -8.02 -21.74
N LEU A 266 -11.12 -7.12 -22.22
CA LEU A 266 -11.50 -7.02 -23.62
C LEU A 266 -10.26 -6.92 -24.52
N GLY A 267 -9.27 -6.08 -24.15
CA GLY A 267 -8.04 -5.89 -24.93
C GLY A 267 -7.08 -7.10 -25.03
N THR A 268 -7.39 -8.20 -24.32
CA THR A 268 -6.63 -9.47 -24.43
C THR A 268 -7.25 -10.46 -25.44
N LEU A 269 -8.44 -10.16 -25.94
CA LEU A 269 -9.16 -11.00 -26.89
C LEU A 269 -8.91 -10.55 -28.33
N PRO A 270 -8.96 -11.47 -29.32
CA PRO A 270 -9.10 -11.10 -30.73
C PRO A 270 -10.35 -10.23 -30.94
N GLU A 271 -10.33 -9.34 -31.92
CA GLU A 271 -11.42 -8.38 -32.17
C GLU A 271 -12.79 -9.06 -32.36
N GLU A 272 -12.83 -10.19 -33.07
CA GLU A 272 -14.05 -10.99 -33.26
C GLU A 272 -14.66 -11.45 -31.93
N ASN A 273 -13.83 -11.85 -30.98
CA ASN A 273 -14.27 -12.27 -29.64
C ASN A 273 -14.66 -11.06 -28.77
N GLN A 274 -14.04 -9.90 -28.95
CA GLN A 274 -14.46 -8.67 -28.29
C GLN A 274 -15.88 -8.27 -28.72
N ARG A 275 -16.16 -8.34 -30.03
CA ARG A 275 -17.48 -8.09 -30.60
C ARG A 275 -18.51 -9.07 -30.07
N ALA A 276 -18.22 -10.37 -30.13
CA ALA A 276 -19.11 -11.41 -29.62
C ALA A 276 -19.46 -11.24 -28.13
N LEU A 277 -18.51 -10.79 -27.30
CA LEU A 277 -18.75 -10.53 -25.88
C LEU A 277 -19.72 -9.36 -25.66
N VAL A 278 -19.52 -8.25 -26.38
CA VAL A 278 -20.42 -7.07 -26.30
C VAL A 278 -21.81 -7.43 -26.84
N ASP A 279 -21.88 -8.15 -27.96
CA ASP A 279 -23.13 -8.61 -28.56
C ASP A 279 -23.93 -9.51 -27.64
N ALA A 280 -23.26 -10.38 -26.88
CA ALA A 280 -23.91 -11.23 -25.90
C ALA A 280 -24.56 -10.41 -24.76
N ALA A 281 -23.92 -9.32 -24.33
CA ALA A 281 -24.39 -8.47 -23.23
C ALA A 281 -25.50 -7.50 -23.62
N ARG A 282 -25.50 -7.04 -24.87
CA ARG A 282 -26.39 -5.97 -25.35
C ARG A 282 -27.89 -6.22 -25.10
N PRO A 283 -28.48 -7.39 -25.43
CA PRO A 283 -29.90 -7.62 -25.20
C PRO A 283 -30.31 -7.56 -23.72
N TYR A 284 -29.38 -7.77 -22.79
CA TYR A 284 -29.65 -7.59 -21.37
C TYR A 284 -29.50 -6.12 -20.94
N LEU A 285 -28.48 -5.44 -21.46
CA LEU A 285 -28.26 -4.01 -21.21
C LEU A 285 -29.43 -3.13 -21.67
N GLU A 286 -30.10 -3.53 -22.75
CA GLU A 286 -31.33 -2.87 -23.25
C GLU A 286 -32.51 -2.96 -22.26
N THR A 287 -32.48 -3.90 -21.31
CA THR A 287 -33.52 -4.06 -20.27
C THR A 287 -33.28 -3.23 -19.01
N LEU A 288 -32.10 -2.62 -18.86
CA LEU A 288 -31.73 -1.87 -17.66
C LEU A 288 -32.40 -0.49 -17.64
N GLN A 289 -32.78 -0.03 -16.46
CA GLN A 289 -33.33 1.30 -16.24
C GLN A 289 -32.26 2.39 -16.55
N PRO A 290 -32.61 3.50 -17.23
CA PRO A 290 -31.69 4.62 -17.48
C PRO A 290 -31.00 5.13 -16.20
N GLU A 291 -31.74 5.18 -15.09
CA GLU A 291 -31.26 5.61 -13.77
C GLU A 291 -30.08 4.78 -13.27
N ALA A 292 -30.01 3.49 -13.64
CA ALA A 292 -28.90 2.62 -13.25
C ALA A 292 -27.58 3.07 -13.87
N PHE A 293 -27.61 3.55 -15.13
CA PHE A 293 -26.42 4.11 -15.78
C PHE A 293 -26.01 5.44 -15.15
N LEU A 294 -26.97 6.27 -14.75
CA LEU A 294 -26.71 7.58 -14.15
C LEU A 294 -26.16 7.50 -12.72
N GLN A 295 -26.55 6.48 -11.95
CA GLN A 295 -26.10 6.30 -10.56
C GLN A 295 -24.85 5.42 -10.43
N ALA A 296 -24.55 4.58 -11.43
CA ALA A 296 -23.32 3.79 -11.44
C ALA A 296 -22.08 4.69 -11.59
N LYS A 297 -20.92 4.19 -11.13
CA LYS A 297 -19.64 4.88 -11.34
C LYS A 297 -19.43 5.24 -12.82
N PRO A 298 -18.84 6.42 -13.13
CA PRO A 298 -18.76 6.93 -14.50
C PRO A 298 -18.17 5.96 -15.50
N LEU A 299 -16.97 5.42 -15.26
CA LEU A 299 -16.31 4.56 -16.25
C LEU A 299 -17.06 3.24 -16.52
N PRO A 300 -17.51 2.46 -15.51
CA PRO A 300 -18.40 1.33 -15.76
C PRO A 300 -19.70 1.68 -16.49
N ALA A 301 -20.33 2.81 -16.12
CA ALA A 301 -21.57 3.27 -16.76
C ALA A 301 -21.36 3.56 -18.25
N MET A 302 -20.29 4.29 -18.59
CA MET A 302 -19.89 4.57 -19.97
C MET A 302 -19.63 3.29 -20.75
N ALA A 303 -18.88 2.35 -20.18
CA ALA A 303 -18.58 1.08 -20.83
C ALA A 303 -19.86 0.25 -21.07
N ALA A 304 -20.78 0.23 -20.10
CA ALA A 304 -22.07 -0.44 -20.24
C ALA A 304 -22.98 0.24 -21.27
N TYR A 305 -23.03 1.57 -21.28
CA TYR A 305 -23.80 2.33 -22.25
C TYR A 305 -23.28 2.11 -23.68
N LEU A 306 -21.97 2.22 -23.90
CA LEU A 306 -21.36 1.99 -25.23
C LEU A 306 -21.56 0.54 -25.68
N ALA A 307 -21.48 -0.43 -24.75
CA ALA A 307 -21.80 -1.83 -25.05
C ALA A 307 -23.29 -2.02 -25.42
N ARG A 308 -24.21 -1.30 -24.77
CA ARG A 308 -25.64 -1.28 -25.11
C ARG A 308 -25.86 -0.76 -26.53
N GLN A 309 -25.11 0.25 -26.96
CA GLN A 309 -25.19 0.82 -28.31
C GLN A 309 -24.45 -0.01 -29.37
N GLY A 310 -23.69 -1.04 -28.98
CA GLY A 310 -22.82 -1.79 -29.90
C GLY A 310 -21.59 -1.00 -30.36
N ASP A 311 -21.20 0.06 -29.67
CA ASP A 311 -19.98 0.83 -29.98
C ASP A 311 -18.75 0.16 -29.38
N TYR A 312 -18.26 -0.88 -30.07
CA TYR A 312 -17.08 -1.64 -29.65
C TYR A 312 -15.83 -0.77 -29.50
N HIS A 313 -15.66 0.22 -30.39
CA HIS A 313 -14.53 1.14 -30.32
C HIS A 313 -14.60 1.99 -29.04
N GLY A 314 -15.79 2.51 -28.73
CA GLY A 314 -16.04 3.26 -27.51
C GLY A 314 -15.73 2.43 -26.27
N VAL A 315 -16.24 1.20 -26.20
CA VAL A 315 -15.95 0.27 -25.09
C VAL A 315 -14.44 0.03 -24.94
N ALA A 316 -13.70 -0.15 -26.04
CA ALA A 316 -12.25 -0.35 -26.02
C ALA A 316 -11.50 0.86 -25.42
N THR A 317 -11.88 2.08 -25.80
CA THR A 317 -11.25 3.30 -25.24
C THR A 317 -11.51 3.44 -23.73
N VAL A 318 -12.72 3.12 -23.26
CA VAL A 318 -13.05 3.13 -21.84
C VAL A 318 -12.29 2.03 -21.10
N HIS A 319 -12.20 0.83 -21.68
CA HIS A 319 -11.39 -0.27 -21.17
C HIS A 319 -9.93 0.16 -20.95
N ASP A 320 -9.29 0.77 -21.95
CA ASP A 320 -7.89 1.20 -21.88
C ASP A 320 -7.64 2.17 -20.72
N TYR A 321 -8.64 2.97 -20.35
CA TYR A 321 -8.60 3.89 -19.22
C TYR A 321 -8.98 3.25 -17.87
N MET A 322 -9.73 2.14 -17.87
CA MET A 322 -10.20 1.47 -16.65
C MET A 322 -9.19 0.50 -16.03
N VAL A 323 -8.29 -0.11 -16.81
CA VAL A 323 -7.48 -1.23 -16.30
C VAL A 323 -6.40 -0.77 -15.31
N GLY A 324 -6.39 -1.39 -14.12
CA GLY A 324 -5.38 -1.22 -13.07
C GLY A 324 -4.19 -2.18 -13.18
N LYS A 325 -3.19 -2.04 -12.30
CA LYS A 325 -1.91 -2.78 -12.37
C LYS A 325 -2.13 -4.30 -12.53
N PRO A 326 -1.36 -4.99 -13.40
CA PRO A 326 -0.13 -4.53 -14.06
C PRO A 326 -0.34 -3.59 -15.26
N PHE A 327 -1.57 -3.47 -15.75
CA PHE A 327 -1.99 -2.57 -16.81
C PHE A 327 -2.09 -1.15 -16.23
N GLN A 328 -1.52 -0.14 -16.89
CA GLN A 328 -1.71 1.24 -16.46
C GLN A 328 -2.88 1.82 -17.26
N PRO A 329 -3.71 2.70 -16.68
CA PRO A 329 -4.75 3.38 -17.44
C PRO A 329 -4.11 4.29 -18.49
N HIS A 330 -4.61 4.24 -19.72
CA HIS A 330 -4.20 5.11 -20.81
C HIS A 330 -5.39 5.80 -21.45
N LEU A 331 -5.27 7.12 -21.67
CA LEU A 331 -6.28 7.87 -22.40
C LEU A 331 -6.06 7.68 -23.91
N THR A 332 -7.00 7.02 -24.56
CA THR A 332 -7.04 6.75 -26.01
C THR A 332 -8.32 7.29 -26.67
N ALA A 333 -9.19 7.95 -25.90
CA ALA A 333 -10.45 8.50 -26.37
C ALA A 333 -10.28 9.90 -27.00
N ASP A 334 -11.05 10.15 -28.06
CA ASP A 334 -11.14 11.42 -28.77
C ASP A 334 -12.12 12.35 -28.02
N LEU A 335 -11.65 12.96 -26.93
CA LEU A 335 -12.47 13.86 -26.10
C LEU A 335 -12.94 15.07 -26.92
N VAL A 336 -14.19 15.50 -26.72
CA VAL A 336 -14.77 16.66 -27.41
C VAL A 336 -15.44 17.62 -26.44
N VAL A 337 -15.52 18.90 -26.84
CA VAL A 337 -16.30 19.92 -26.11
C VAL A 337 -17.61 20.17 -26.84
N HIS A 338 -18.73 20.07 -26.13
CA HIS A 338 -20.05 20.43 -26.65
C HIS A 338 -20.81 21.18 -25.55
N ASP A 339 -21.41 22.33 -25.87
CA ASP A 339 -22.14 23.17 -24.90
C ASP A 339 -21.40 23.45 -23.59
N GLY A 340 -20.08 23.68 -23.67
CA GLY A 340 -19.22 23.98 -22.52
C GLY A 340 -18.90 22.78 -21.61
N ARG A 341 -19.34 21.57 -21.98
CA ARG A 341 -19.05 20.30 -21.28
C ARG A 341 -18.09 19.44 -22.08
N VAL A 342 -17.35 18.58 -21.39
CA VAL A 342 -16.37 17.66 -22.00
C VAL A 342 -16.97 16.27 -22.07
N TYR A 343 -17.00 15.69 -23.27
CA TYR A 343 -17.54 14.37 -23.54
C TYR A 343 -16.44 13.39 -23.93
N TRP A 344 -16.66 12.10 -23.66
CA TRP A 344 -15.72 11.04 -23.99
C TRP A 344 -15.50 10.85 -25.49
N SER A 345 -16.52 11.14 -26.29
CA SER A 345 -16.51 11.17 -27.75
C SER A 345 -17.63 12.07 -28.27
N ASP A 346 -17.62 12.41 -29.56
CA ASP A 346 -18.74 13.05 -30.27
C ASP A 346 -19.90 12.09 -30.59
N ARG A 347 -19.66 10.79 -30.46
CA ARG A 347 -20.67 9.75 -30.71
C ARG A 347 -21.71 9.69 -29.59
N HIS A 348 -22.95 9.39 -29.98
CA HIS A 348 -24.10 9.16 -29.10
C HIS A 348 -24.53 10.36 -28.23
N LEU A 349 -24.18 11.59 -28.64
CA LEU A 349 -24.61 12.81 -27.94
C LEU A 349 -26.03 13.26 -28.33
N ASP A 350 -26.62 12.63 -29.34
CA ASP A 350 -28.01 12.76 -29.78
C ASP A 350 -28.99 11.98 -28.88
N ASP A 351 -28.52 10.97 -28.14
CA ASP A 351 -29.27 10.28 -27.09
C ASP A 351 -29.15 11.00 -25.75
N GLU A 352 -30.28 11.23 -25.07
CA GLU A 352 -30.29 11.96 -23.79
C GLU A 352 -29.49 11.21 -22.70
N LEU A 353 -29.63 9.88 -22.65
CA LEU A 353 -28.89 9.05 -21.70
C LEU A 353 -27.40 9.01 -22.06
N GLY A 354 -27.06 8.83 -23.34
CA GLY A 354 -25.69 8.89 -23.84
C GLY A 354 -25.01 10.21 -23.51
N ARG A 355 -25.71 11.32 -23.73
CA ARG A 355 -25.23 12.66 -23.37
C ARG A 355 -24.98 12.78 -21.87
N ALA A 356 -25.83 12.25 -21.01
CA ALA A 356 -25.59 12.29 -19.57
C ALA A 356 -24.43 11.38 -19.12
N VAL A 357 -24.34 10.16 -19.67
CA VAL A 357 -23.37 9.14 -19.24
C VAL A 357 -21.96 9.40 -19.78
N LEU A 358 -21.84 9.95 -20.99
CA LEU A 358 -20.55 10.24 -21.63
C LEU A 358 -19.95 11.59 -21.23
N ASP A 359 -20.64 12.38 -20.40
CA ASP A 359 -20.11 13.62 -19.82
C ASP A 359 -19.01 13.29 -18.79
N VAL A 360 -17.78 13.69 -19.13
CA VAL A 360 -16.58 13.47 -18.31
C VAL A 360 -16.00 14.76 -17.75
N THR A 361 -16.78 15.84 -17.75
CA THR A 361 -16.38 17.17 -17.24
C THR A 361 -15.85 17.06 -15.80
N GLU A 362 -16.56 16.33 -14.94
CA GLU A 362 -16.20 16.14 -13.52
C GLU A 362 -15.01 15.19 -13.30
N LEU A 363 -14.57 14.46 -14.33
CA LEU A 363 -13.32 13.69 -14.26
C LEU A 363 -12.09 14.60 -14.32
N GLY A 364 -12.25 15.88 -14.73
CA GLY A 364 -11.19 16.88 -14.79
C GLY A 364 -10.08 16.52 -15.77
N LEU A 365 -10.40 15.81 -16.85
CA LEU A 365 -9.41 15.42 -17.87
C LEU A 365 -8.89 16.64 -18.64
N GLN A 366 -9.73 17.65 -18.81
CA GLN A 366 -9.40 18.92 -19.46
C GLN A 366 -8.27 19.68 -18.75
N ASP A 367 -8.24 19.68 -17.41
CA ASP A 367 -7.31 20.50 -16.62
C ASP A 367 -6.05 19.75 -16.17
N ARG A 368 -6.02 18.42 -16.31
CA ARG A 368 -4.86 17.61 -15.88
C ARG A 368 -3.63 17.91 -16.74
N PRO A 369 -2.43 18.02 -16.16
CA PRO A 369 -1.19 18.05 -16.93
C PRO A 369 -1.05 16.82 -17.84
N LEU A 370 -0.42 16.95 -19.01
CA LEU A 370 -0.14 15.86 -19.96
C LEU A 370 0.58 14.69 -19.27
N SER A 371 1.50 15.01 -18.34
CA SER A 371 2.21 14.01 -17.50
C SER A 371 1.29 13.14 -16.64
N LYS A 372 0.07 13.60 -16.35
CA LYS A 372 -0.93 12.91 -15.51
C LYS A 372 -2.07 12.29 -16.31
N LEU A 373 -2.24 12.69 -17.57
CA LEU A 373 -3.26 12.12 -18.47
C LEU A 373 -2.95 10.71 -18.93
N ARG A 374 -1.67 10.31 -18.91
CA ARG A 374 -1.21 8.98 -19.33
C ARG A 374 -1.70 8.65 -20.74
N LEU A 375 -1.33 9.49 -21.70
CA LEU A 375 -1.75 9.29 -23.09
C LEU A 375 -1.25 7.94 -23.63
N GLY A 376 -2.13 7.22 -24.33
CA GLY A 376 -1.79 6.02 -25.09
C GLY A 376 -1.52 6.37 -26.55
N GLY A 377 -0.48 5.80 -27.14
CA GLY A 377 -0.18 5.93 -28.57
C GLY A 377 -0.28 4.60 -29.30
N ARG A 378 -0.52 4.66 -30.61
CA ARG A 378 -0.51 3.52 -31.53
C ARG A 378 0.72 3.56 -32.42
N ILE A 379 1.20 2.38 -32.79
CA ILE A 379 2.10 2.16 -33.93
C ILE A 379 1.21 1.62 -35.05
N ASP A 380 1.12 2.41 -36.12
CA ASP A 380 0.20 2.13 -37.22
C ASP A 380 0.94 1.39 -38.35
N SER A 381 2.24 1.64 -38.53
CA SER A 381 3.03 0.91 -39.51
C SER A 381 4.52 0.87 -39.19
N VAL A 382 5.18 -0.17 -39.72
CA VAL A 382 6.63 -0.33 -39.72
C VAL A 382 7.06 -0.62 -41.16
N HIS A 383 7.90 0.23 -41.73
CA HIS A 383 8.46 0.06 -43.07
C HIS A 383 9.98 -0.03 -43.01
N ARG A 384 10.56 -0.87 -43.87
CA ARG A 384 12.00 -1.05 -43.96
C ARG A 384 12.48 -0.73 -45.37
N ASP A 385 13.47 0.15 -45.46
CA ASP A 385 14.17 0.50 -46.69
C ASP A 385 15.68 0.33 -46.47
N GLY A 386 16.23 -0.77 -46.95
CA GLY A 386 17.61 -1.19 -46.69
C GLY A 386 17.93 -1.33 -45.19
N ASP A 387 18.85 -0.48 -44.71
CA ASP A 387 19.30 -0.41 -43.32
C ASP A 387 18.45 0.55 -42.45
N LEU A 388 17.55 1.32 -43.07
CA LEU A 388 16.65 2.24 -42.38
C LEU A 388 15.34 1.55 -42.03
N VAL A 389 14.86 1.83 -40.82
CA VAL A 389 13.51 1.47 -40.39
C VAL A 389 12.74 2.74 -40.09
N THR A 390 11.56 2.85 -40.70
CA THR A 390 10.58 3.89 -40.45
C THR A 390 9.43 3.31 -39.64
N ILE A 391 9.16 3.90 -38.47
CA ILE A 391 8.02 3.57 -37.63
C ILE A 391 7.11 4.78 -37.62
N ALA A 392 5.84 4.59 -37.97
CA ALA A 392 4.82 5.62 -37.93
C ALA A 392 3.68 5.22 -37.00
N GLY A 393 3.06 6.23 -36.39
CA GLY A 393 1.98 6.02 -35.45
C GLY A 393 1.23 7.31 -35.13
N SER A 394 0.28 7.21 -34.22
CA SER A 394 -0.55 8.35 -33.79
C SER A 394 -0.90 8.26 -32.32
N PHE A 395 -1.29 9.39 -31.72
CA PHE A 395 -1.91 9.42 -30.39
C PHE A 395 -2.94 10.55 -30.32
N VAL A 396 -3.85 10.49 -29.35
CA VAL A 396 -4.90 11.50 -29.17
C VAL A 396 -4.31 12.86 -28.77
N ASN A 397 -4.87 13.94 -29.30
CA ASN A 397 -4.60 15.33 -28.89
C ASN A 397 -5.78 15.81 -28.06
N PRO A 398 -5.80 15.58 -26.72
CA PRO A 398 -6.99 15.82 -25.93
C PRO A 398 -7.37 17.29 -25.97
N LEU A 399 -8.54 17.58 -26.55
CA LEU A 399 -9.11 18.92 -26.67
C LEU A 399 -8.18 19.93 -27.36
N GLY A 400 -7.38 19.49 -28.34
CA GLY A 400 -6.50 20.37 -29.12
C GLY A 400 -5.38 21.04 -28.32
N ARG A 401 -5.02 20.51 -27.14
CA ARG A 401 -4.05 21.13 -26.22
C ARG A 401 -2.61 21.16 -26.75
N ILE A 402 -2.30 20.34 -27.75
CA ILE A 402 -1.02 20.33 -28.44
C ILE A 402 -1.22 21.10 -29.75
N THR A 403 -0.58 22.26 -29.87
CA THR A 403 -0.66 23.10 -31.08
C THR A 403 0.71 23.24 -31.74
N VAL A 404 0.75 23.70 -32.99
CA VAL A 404 2.02 23.95 -33.70
C VAL A 404 2.83 25.05 -32.98
N GLU A 405 2.16 26.06 -32.44
CA GLU A 405 2.76 27.18 -31.69
C GLU A 405 3.42 26.72 -30.38
N SER A 406 2.93 25.63 -29.78
CA SER A 406 3.53 25.03 -28.59
C SER A 406 4.89 24.36 -28.84
N ALA A 407 5.31 24.29 -30.12
CA ALA A 407 6.55 23.70 -30.61
C ALA A 407 6.85 22.32 -29.99
N PRO A 408 5.91 21.34 -30.13
CA PRO A 408 6.01 20.06 -29.46
C PRO A 408 7.20 19.24 -29.99
N LYS A 409 7.84 18.50 -29.08
CA LYS A 409 8.98 17.63 -29.40
C LYS A 409 8.70 16.23 -28.92
N ALA A 410 8.92 15.23 -29.77
CA ALA A 410 8.78 13.83 -29.40
C ALA A 410 10.06 13.03 -29.66
N GLN A 411 10.25 12.00 -28.84
CA GLN A 411 11.35 11.04 -28.97
C GLN A 411 10.83 9.62 -28.79
N LEU A 412 11.17 8.71 -29.70
CA LEU A 412 10.95 7.28 -29.50
C LEU A 412 12.05 6.74 -28.60
N VAL A 413 11.66 6.10 -27.50
CA VAL A 413 12.52 5.67 -26.40
C VAL A 413 12.46 4.16 -26.23
N PHE A 414 13.62 3.52 -26.36
CA PHE A 414 13.82 2.09 -26.11
C PHE A 414 14.52 1.90 -24.76
N SER A 415 13.81 1.39 -23.74
CA SER A 415 14.35 1.23 -22.38
C SER A 415 14.40 -0.23 -21.94
N GLU A 416 15.56 -0.70 -21.51
CA GLU A 416 15.77 -2.07 -21.03
C GLU A 416 14.89 -2.39 -19.80
N ARG A 417 14.12 -3.49 -19.85
CA ARG A 417 13.00 -3.73 -18.91
C ARG A 417 13.40 -4.11 -17.49
N ARG A 418 14.55 -4.78 -17.28
CA ARG A 418 14.93 -5.31 -15.95
C ARG A 418 15.68 -4.28 -15.10
N SER A 419 16.67 -3.59 -15.65
CA SER A 419 17.48 -2.61 -14.92
C SER A 419 17.18 -1.15 -15.28
N LYS A 420 16.48 -0.88 -16.40
CA LYS A 420 16.23 0.47 -16.95
C LYS A 420 17.49 1.29 -17.19
N ARG A 421 18.66 0.66 -17.28
CA ARG A 421 19.97 1.34 -17.38
C ARG A 421 20.39 1.67 -18.79
N ARG A 422 19.88 0.94 -19.78
CA ARG A 422 20.10 1.20 -21.21
C ARG A 422 18.84 1.82 -21.77
N VAL A 423 19.00 3.05 -22.24
CA VAL A 423 17.94 3.83 -22.85
C VAL A 423 18.49 4.37 -24.15
N PHE A 424 17.87 4.01 -25.26
CA PHE A 424 18.16 4.55 -26.58
C PHE A 424 17.02 5.47 -26.99
N LYS A 425 17.33 6.59 -27.63
CA LYS A 425 16.35 7.59 -28.02
C LYS A 425 16.61 8.09 -29.44
N THR A 426 15.57 8.29 -30.21
CA THR A 426 15.63 8.98 -31.50
C THR A 426 14.49 9.99 -31.62
N LYS A 427 14.70 11.08 -32.35
CA LYS A 427 13.70 12.15 -32.50
C LYS A 427 12.58 11.68 -33.43
N ALA A 428 11.35 12.02 -33.08
CA ALA A 428 10.17 11.82 -33.92
C ALA A 428 9.79 13.14 -34.60
N GLN A 429 9.42 13.06 -35.87
CA GLN A 429 8.70 14.12 -36.57
C GLN A 429 7.24 14.03 -36.16
N LEU A 430 6.60 15.19 -35.93
CA LEU A 430 5.21 15.28 -35.49
C LEU A 430 4.38 15.99 -36.57
N VAL A 431 3.17 15.50 -36.78
CA VAL A 431 2.10 16.15 -37.55
C VAL A 431 0.97 16.39 -36.56
N VAL A 432 0.73 17.65 -36.21
CA VAL A 432 -0.27 18.03 -35.21
C VAL A 432 -1.58 18.37 -35.90
N ASP A 433 -2.65 17.69 -35.51
CA ASP A 433 -4.02 17.95 -35.91
C ASP A 433 -4.87 18.25 -34.66
N GLU A 434 -6.10 18.73 -34.84
CA GLU A 434 -7.00 19.15 -33.75
C GLU A 434 -7.30 18.01 -32.78
N GLN A 435 -7.56 16.80 -33.30
CA GLN A 435 -7.92 15.64 -32.49
C GLN A 435 -6.79 14.63 -32.28
N ARG A 436 -5.78 14.61 -33.16
CA ARG A 436 -4.70 13.60 -33.12
C ARG A 436 -3.35 14.20 -33.46
N VAL A 437 -2.30 13.57 -32.96
CA VAL A 437 -0.91 13.89 -33.33
C VAL A 437 -0.31 12.66 -33.97
N GLY A 438 -0.03 12.76 -35.27
CA GLY A 438 0.76 11.79 -36.01
C GLY A 438 2.24 11.91 -35.66
N TRP A 439 2.96 10.81 -35.62
CA TRP A 439 4.39 10.80 -35.41
C TRP A 439 5.09 9.81 -36.35
N THR A 440 6.29 10.16 -36.78
CA THR A 440 7.11 9.30 -37.65
C THR A 440 8.58 9.37 -37.24
N VAL A 441 9.23 8.22 -37.25
CA VAL A 441 10.61 8.05 -36.81
C VAL A 441 11.33 7.18 -37.82
N THR A 442 12.40 7.71 -38.43
CA THR A 442 13.28 6.95 -39.33
C THR A 442 14.68 6.88 -38.72
N PHE A 443 15.25 5.68 -38.61
CA PHE A 443 16.57 5.46 -38.01
C PHE A 443 17.22 4.16 -38.51
N GLU A 444 18.54 4.06 -38.37
CA GLU A 444 19.30 2.82 -38.58
C GLU A 444 19.35 2.01 -37.27
N PRO A 445 18.67 0.85 -37.16
CA PRO A 445 18.57 0.11 -35.91
C PRO A 445 19.92 -0.30 -35.33
N GLU A 446 20.86 -0.78 -36.15
CA GLU A 446 22.17 -1.22 -35.68
C GLU A 446 23.07 -0.09 -35.17
N ARG A 447 22.84 1.15 -35.66
CA ARG A 447 23.56 2.33 -35.16
C ARG A 447 22.99 2.79 -33.82
N LEU A 448 21.66 2.83 -33.70
CA LEU A 448 20.96 3.30 -32.51
C LEU A 448 20.94 2.27 -31.37
N LEU A 449 20.50 1.04 -31.68
CA LEU A 449 20.24 -0.04 -30.74
C LEU A 449 21.49 -0.92 -30.62
N ARG A 450 22.25 -0.72 -29.55
CA ARG A 450 23.48 -1.49 -29.27
C ARG A 450 23.35 -2.30 -27.98
N PRO A 451 22.53 -3.37 -27.96
CA PRO A 451 22.36 -4.19 -26.78
C PRO A 451 23.65 -4.93 -26.42
N VAL A 452 23.74 -5.43 -25.19
CA VAL A 452 24.86 -6.25 -24.73
C VAL A 452 24.61 -7.73 -25.02
N GLY A 453 23.37 -8.19 -24.90
CA GLY A 453 22.94 -9.54 -25.29
C GLY A 453 22.52 -10.42 -24.12
N LEU A 454 23.39 -10.53 -23.10
CA LEU A 454 23.25 -11.48 -21.99
C LEU A 454 22.31 -10.99 -20.87
N ILE A 455 22.27 -9.67 -20.63
CA ILE A 455 21.69 -9.04 -19.43
C ILE A 455 20.60 -8.01 -19.76
N ASP A 456 20.27 -7.87 -21.04
CA ASP A 456 19.26 -6.98 -21.62
C ASP A 456 18.47 -7.66 -22.73
N PRO A 457 17.84 -8.81 -22.45
CA PRO A 457 17.10 -9.54 -23.47
C PRO A 457 15.83 -8.80 -23.91
N ASN A 458 15.31 -7.87 -23.10
CA ASN A 458 14.01 -7.24 -23.34
C ASN A 458 14.06 -5.72 -23.19
N TYR A 459 13.46 -5.02 -24.15
CA TYR A 459 13.33 -3.56 -24.21
C TYR A 459 11.86 -3.15 -24.28
N SER A 460 11.50 -2.07 -23.58
CA SER A 460 10.21 -1.38 -23.71
C SER A 460 10.31 -0.30 -24.77
N VAL A 461 9.28 -0.12 -25.57
CA VAL A 461 9.18 0.93 -26.59
C VAL A 461 8.14 1.94 -26.13
N ARG A 462 8.51 3.22 -26.04
CA ARG A 462 7.64 4.32 -25.58
C ARG A 462 7.89 5.58 -26.37
N LEU A 463 6.90 6.46 -26.45
CA LEU A 463 7.06 7.80 -27.04
C LEU A 463 7.12 8.83 -25.91
N HIS A 464 8.22 9.57 -25.82
CA HIS A 464 8.36 10.68 -24.87
C HIS A 464 8.01 11.98 -25.58
N LEU A 465 6.99 12.68 -25.11
CA LEU A 465 6.49 13.94 -25.63
C LEU A 465 6.84 15.08 -24.66
N ALA A 466 7.29 16.22 -25.18
CA ALA A 466 7.51 17.45 -24.45
C ALA A 466 6.79 18.61 -25.15
N VAL A 467 6.00 19.37 -24.40
CA VAL A 467 5.18 20.50 -24.88
C VAL A 467 5.33 21.65 -23.89
N GLY A 468 6.03 22.71 -24.27
CA GLY A 468 6.39 23.79 -23.35
C GLY A 468 7.14 23.28 -22.10
N THR A 469 6.56 23.48 -20.92
CA THR A 469 7.08 23.01 -19.62
C THR A 469 6.52 21.64 -19.18
N ASP A 470 5.56 21.08 -19.92
CA ASP A 470 4.93 19.80 -19.62
C ASP A 470 5.51 18.67 -20.48
N SER A 471 5.32 17.42 -20.05
CA SER A 471 5.81 16.24 -20.76
C SER A 471 4.96 15.01 -20.48
N ALA A 472 4.94 14.05 -21.39
CA ALA A 472 4.24 12.79 -21.23
C ALA A 472 5.10 11.62 -21.73
N ASP A 473 5.06 10.50 -21.01
CA ASP A 473 5.61 9.22 -21.48
C ASP A 473 4.45 8.33 -21.91
N LEU A 474 4.31 8.15 -23.22
CA LEU A 474 3.23 7.38 -23.82
C LEU A 474 3.63 5.92 -23.95
N ALA A 475 2.73 5.04 -23.51
CA ALA A 475 2.79 3.64 -23.88
C ALA A 475 2.35 3.46 -25.33
N LEU A 476 2.98 2.51 -26.03
CA LEU A 476 2.69 2.24 -27.43
C LEU A 476 2.02 0.88 -27.60
N PHE A 477 0.93 0.87 -28.34
CA PHE A 477 0.12 -0.29 -28.72
C PHE A 477 0.21 -0.52 -30.23
N ALA A 478 0.06 -1.76 -30.67
CA ALA A 478 0.03 -2.10 -32.08
C ALA A 478 -0.79 -3.38 -32.28
N GLU A 479 -1.34 -3.54 -33.47
CA GLU A 479 -1.94 -4.80 -33.89
C GLU A 479 -0.90 -5.90 -34.02
N ASP A 480 -1.35 -7.15 -34.05
CA ASP A 480 -0.45 -8.31 -34.04
C ASP A 480 0.43 -8.31 -35.30
N GLU A 481 -0.14 -8.03 -36.48
CA GLU A 481 0.60 -7.92 -37.75
C GLU A 481 1.70 -6.86 -37.68
N VAL A 482 1.40 -5.67 -37.15
CA VAL A 482 2.36 -4.56 -37.00
C VAL A 482 3.43 -4.90 -35.95
N THR A 483 3.04 -5.59 -34.87
CA THR A 483 3.97 -6.04 -33.82
C THR A 483 4.94 -7.09 -34.37
N GLU A 484 4.45 -8.02 -35.19
CA GLU A 484 5.26 -9.04 -35.84
C GLU A 484 6.21 -8.44 -36.89
N ALA A 485 5.74 -7.43 -37.63
CA ALA A 485 6.52 -6.66 -38.59
C ALA A 485 7.63 -5.80 -37.93
N LEU A 486 7.55 -5.52 -36.62
CA LEU A 486 8.57 -4.79 -35.87
C LEU A 486 9.82 -5.65 -35.62
N ARG A 487 10.57 -5.89 -36.69
CA ARG A 487 11.80 -6.68 -36.75
C ARG A 487 12.99 -5.76 -36.93
N LEU A 488 13.71 -5.47 -35.85
CA LEU A 488 14.82 -4.52 -35.86
C LEU A 488 16.17 -5.25 -35.84
N PRO A 489 17.00 -5.16 -36.89
CA PRO A 489 18.36 -5.72 -36.86
C PRO A 489 19.14 -5.23 -35.65
N ALA A 490 19.85 -6.13 -34.99
CA ALA A 490 20.60 -5.83 -33.78
C ALA A 490 22.01 -6.42 -33.86
N ARG A 491 23.00 -5.68 -33.37
CA ARG A 491 24.37 -6.18 -33.18
C ARG A 491 24.75 -6.20 -31.71
N PRO A 492 24.31 -7.22 -30.92
CA PRO A 492 24.67 -7.33 -29.52
C PRO A 492 26.19 -7.35 -29.32
N LYS A 493 26.71 -6.73 -28.26
CA LYS A 493 28.18 -6.68 -28.05
C LYS A 493 28.79 -8.03 -27.67
N LEU A 494 28.11 -8.83 -26.86
CA LEU A 494 28.67 -10.07 -26.28
C LEU A 494 28.03 -11.35 -26.84
N THR A 495 26.94 -11.24 -27.61
CA THR A 495 26.16 -12.39 -28.11
C THR A 495 25.91 -12.31 -29.61
N ARG A 496 26.86 -11.78 -30.39
CA ARG A 496 26.71 -11.62 -31.86
C ARG A 496 26.40 -12.93 -32.58
N LEU A 497 26.84 -14.05 -32.02
CA LEU A 497 26.66 -15.38 -32.59
C LEU A 497 25.37 -16.06 -32.12
N THR A 498 24.57 -15.45 -31.23
CA THR A 498 23.33 -16.06 -30.69
C THR A 498 22.13 -15.11 -30.63
N ALA A 499 22.28 -13.89 -31.12
CA ALA A 499 21.17 -12.97 -31.35
C ALA A 499 21.62 -11.89 -32.34
N ASP A 500 20.78 -11.61 -33.32
CA ASP A 500 20.99 -10.64 -34.38
C ASP A 500 19.71 -9.84 -34.71
N LEU A 501 18.62 -10.08 -33.97
CA LEU A 501 17.33 -9.43 -34.17
C LEU A 501 16.74 -8.94 -32.84
N LEU A 502 16.06 -7.80 -32.86
CA LEU A 502 15.11 -7.37 -31.84
C LEU A 502 13.70 -7.53 -32.41
N GLN A 503 12.98 -8.55 -31.93
CA GLN A 503 11.64 -8.91 -32.37
C GLN A 503 10.58 -8.23 -31.49
N GLY A 504 9.60 -7.57 -32.12
CA GLY A 504 8.40 -7.06 -31.46
C GLY A 504 7.55 -8.16 -30.84
N TYR A 505 7.05 -7.92 -29.63
CA TYR A 505 6.03 -8.74 -28.96
C TYR A 505 5.12 -7.88 -28.08
N ARG A 506 3.90 -8.35 -27.84
CA ARG A 506 2.96 -7.74 -26.88
C ARG A 506 3.21 -8.28 -25.48
N THR A 507 3.30 -7.36 -24.53
CA THR A 507 3.43 -7.71 -23.11
C THR A 507 2.10 -8.14 -22.53
N ASP A 508 2.09 -8.79 -21.36
CA ASP A 508 0.85 -9.05 -20.62
C ASP A 508 0.00 -7.78 -20.45
N SER A 509 0.64 -6.61 -20.35
CA SER A 509 -0.01 -5.29 -20.23
C SER A 509 -0.52 -4.68 -21.55
N GLY A 510 -0.47 -5.41 -22.67
CA GLY A 510 -0.89 -4.96 -24.00
C GLY A 510 0.15 -4.12 -24.77
N ASN A 511 1.11 -3.49 -24.07
CA ASN A 511 2.13 -2.62 -24.68
C ASN A 511 3.12 -3.39 -25.57
N VAL A 512 3.62 -2.72 -26.61
CA VAL A 512 4.69 -3.20 -27.49
C VAL A 512 6.05 -3.18 -26.78
N ALA A 513 6.77 -4.28 -26.89
CA ALA A 513 8.13 -4.45 -26.40
C ALA A 513 8.98 -5.18 -27.45
N LEU A 514 10.30 -5.14 -27.28
CA LEU A 514 11.25 -5.86 -28.13
C LEU A 514 11.99 -6.92 -27.32
N ARG A 515 12.20 -8.09 -27.90
CA ARG A 515 13.02 -9.17 -27.35
C ARG A 515 14.16 -9.49 -28.30
N LEU A 516 15.36 -9.72 -27.74
CA LEU A 516 16.48 -10.23 -28.53
C LEU A 516 16.20 -11.66 -28.99
N ASP A 517 16.34 -11.87 -30.29
CA ASP A 517 16.09 -13.14 -30.97
C ASP A 517 17.18 -13.42 -32.02
N ALA A 518 17.16 -14.63 -32.59
CA ALA A 518 18.09 -15.09 -33.61
C ALA A 518 17.37 -15.39 -34.93
N ASP A 519 17.72 -14.68 -36.00
CA ASP A 519 17.11 -14.81 -37.32
C ASP A 519 18.08 -15.34 -38.39
N GLY A 520 19.34 -14.92 -38.38
CA GLY A 520 20.35 -15.39 -39.33
C GLY A 520 20.81 -16.83 -39.05
N SER A 521 21.19 -17.57 -40.11
CA SER A 521 21.59 -18.98 -40.04
C SER A 521 22.74 -19.22 -39.03
N ALA A 522 23.71 -18.31 -38.98
CA ALA A 522 24.82 -18.35 -38.04
C ALA A 522 24.37 -18.08 -36.58
N ALA A 523 23.44 -17.15 -36.37
CA ALA A 523 22.90 -16.85 -35.04
C ALA A 523 21.99 -17.97 -34.52
N LYS A 524 21.20 -18.60 -35.41
CA LYS A 524 20.38 -19.79 -35.11
C LYS A 524 21.25 -20.99 -34.72
N LEU A 525 22.33 -21.26 -35.45
CA LEU A 525 23.31 -22.31 -35.13
C LEU A 525 24.05 -22.06 -33.81
N GLY A 526 24.51 -20.83 -33.57
CA GLY A 526 25.15 -20.47 -32.30
C GLY A 526 24.19 -20.52 -31.11
N THR A 527 22.92 -20.16 -31.30
CA THR A 527 21.88 -20.31 -30.27
C THR A 527 21.64 -21.77 -29.95
N ALA A 528 21.56 -22.66 -30.95
CA ALA A 528 21.42 -24.11 -30.76
C ALA A 528 22.63 -24.73 -30.03
N ALA A 529 23.85 -24.29 -30.36
CA ALA A 529 25.08 -24.71 -29.69
C ALA A 529 25.12 -24.25 -28.22
N ILE A 530 24.72 -23.00 -27.94
CA ILE A 530 24.65 -22.47 -26.56
C ILE A 530 23.48 -23.07 -25.78
N SER A 531 22.32 -23.35 -26.38
CA SER A 531 21.24 -24.08 -25.69
C SER A 531 21.63 -25.52 -25.36
N GLY A 532 22.42 -26.17 -26.22
CA GLY A 532 23.05 -27.46 -25.94
C GLY A 532 23.99 -27.40 -24.74
N VAL A 533 24.78 -26.33 -24.61
CA VAL A 533 25.66 -26.10 -23.45
C VAL A 533 24.90 -25.62 -22.20
N ARG A 534 23.79 -24.88 -22.35
CA ARG A 534 22.91 -24.41 -21.26
C ARG A 534 22.17 -25.56 -20.58
N ASN A 535 21.89 -26.64 -21.30
CA ASN A 535 21.36 -27.90 -20.77
C ASN A 535 22.44 -28.82 -20.18
N THR A 536 23.70 -28.38 -20.11
CA THR A 536 24.75 -29.06 -19.33
C THR A 536 24.98 -28.36 -17.99
N SER A 537 25.35 -29.13 -16.97
CA SER A 537 25.62 -28.63 -15.61
C SER A 537 26.81 -27.66 -15.52
N ILE A 538 27.67 -27.61 -16.54
CA ILE A 538 28.88 -26.78 -16.59
C ILE A 538 28.58 -25.42 -17.25
N GLY A 539 27.79 -25.40 -18.33
CA GLY A 539 27.44 -24.17 -19.05
C GLY A 539 26.50 -23.24 -18.28
N SER A 540 25.54 -23.80 -17.54
CA SER A 540 24.66 -23.07 -16.63
C SER A 540 25.45 -22.34 -15.53
N ARG A 541 26.42 -23.03 -14.90
CA ARG A 541 27.28 -22.46 -13.84
C ARG A 541 28.22 -21.36 -14.34
N ALA A 542 28.75 -21.47 -15.56
CA ALA A 542 29.62 -20.43 -16.14
C ALA A 542 28.83 -19.14 -16.46
N TRP A 543 27.60 -19.29 -16.92
CA TRP A 543 26.68 -18.20 -17.19
C TRP A 543 26.16 -17.50 -15.93
N GLU A 544 25.81 -18.27 -14.90
CA GLU A 544 25.50 -17.74 -13.57
C GLU A 544 26.68 -16.94 -13.03
N ARG A 545 27.91 -17.47 -13.12
CA ARG A 545 29.13 -16.77 -12.67
C ARG A 545 29.40 -15.46 -13.41
N ALA A 546 29.14 -15.36 -14.71
CA ALA A 546 29.35 -14.12 -15.47
C ALA A 546 28.31 -13.04 -15.14
N ALA A 547 27.04 -13.42 -15.00
CA ALA A 547 25.96 -12.54 -14.55
C ALA A 547 26.18 -12.11 -13.08
N GLU A 548 26.65 -13.01 -12.23
CA GLU A 548 27.08 -12.75 -10.86
C GLU A 548 28.30 -11.81 -10.82
N LEU A 549 29.31 -11.98 -11.68
CA LEU A 549 30.51 -11.12 -11.72
C LEU A 549 30.17 -9.66 -12.05
N GLN A 550 29.27 -9.40 -13.00
CA GLN A 550 28.88 -8.03 -13.35
C GLN A 550 27.90 -7.42 -12.34
N THR A 551 27.02 -8.24 -11.75
CA THR A 551 26.22 -7.87 -10.58
C THR A 551 27.13 -7.59 -9.39
N SER A 552 28.23 -8.33 -9.22
CA SER A 552 29.23 -8.16 -8.17
C SER A 552 30.04 -6.88 -8.35
N LEU A 553 30.34 -6.44 -9.57
CA LEU A 553 31.06 -5.18 -9.85
C LEU A 553 30.19 -3.95 -9.60
N ARG A 554 28.89 -4.04 -9.89
CA ARG A 554 27.91 -2.98 -9.60
C ARG A 554 27.46 -2.97 -8.15
N GLN A 555 27.30 -4.15 -7.55
CA GLN A 555 27.22 -4.28 -6.09
C GLN A 555 28.48 -3.67 -5.50
N ARG A 556 29.70 -3.99 -5.97
CA ARG A 556 30.96 -3.37 -5.50
C ARG A 556 30.91 -1.83 -5.55
N ARG A 557 30.46 -1.19 -6.64
CA ARG A 557 30.37 0.30 -6.69
C ARG A 557 29.39 0.89 -5.67
N ASN A 558 28.28 0.22 -5.39
CA ASN A 558 27.31 0.61 -4.35
C ASN A 558 27.55 -0.08 -3.00
N LYS A 559 28.60 -0.90 -2.87
CA LYS A 559 28.99 -1.50 -1.60
C LYS A 559 29.43 -0.35 -0.73
N ARG A 560 29.06 -0.45 0.55
CA ARG A 560 29.41 0.51 1.58
C ARG A 560 30.91 0.84 1.55
N ALA A 561 31.76 -0.17 1.36
CA ALA A 561 33.22 0.01 1.23
C ALA A 561 33.66 0.97 0.12
N THR A 562 33.09 0.87 -1.10
CA THR A 562 33.47 1.77 -2.20
C THR A 562 32.96 3.19 -1.98
N LYS A 563 31.75 3.32 -1.44
CA LYS A 563 31.18 4.62 -1.06
C LYS A 563 32.01 5.31 0.03
N LEU A 564 32.44 4.57 1.05
CA LEU A 564 33.35 5.05 2.10
C LEU A 564 34.70 5.47 1.51
N SER A 565 35.29 4.65 0.65
CA SER A 565 36.55 4.97 -0.02
C SER A 565 36.46 6.28 -0.84
N TRP A 566 35.36 6.50 -1.55
CA TRP A 566 35.12 7.76 -2.27
C TRP A 566 34.88 8.94 -1.33
N TYR A 567 34.13 8.73 -0.25
CA TYR A 567 33.95 9.75 0.78
C TYR A 567 35.30 10.21 1.33
N GLU A 568 36.17 9.28 1.70
CA GLU A 568 37.49 9.56 2.25
C GLU A 568 38.47 10.19 1.24
N ASN A 569 38.50 9.67 0.01
CA ASN A 569 39.52 10.03 -0.96
C ASN A 569 39.13 11.12 -1.94
N VAL A 570 37.83 11.42 -2.06
CA VAL A 570 37.30 12.43 -2.99
C VAL A 570 36.53 13.50 -2.23
N PHE A 571 35.41 13.16 -1.60
CA PHE A 571 34.52 14.18 -1.04
C PHE A 571 35.15 14.97 0.11
N LEU A 572 35.90 14.32 1.01
CA LEU A 572 36.63 15.01 2.08
C LEU A 572 37.79 15.89 1.57
N LYS A 573 38.28 15.66 0.35
CA LYS A 573 39.35 16.48 -0.27
C LYS A 573 38.80 17.65 -1.09
N MET A 574 37.52 17.65 -1.42
CA MET A 574 36.87 18.79 -2.08
C MET A 574 36.74 19.96 -1.09
N PRO A 575 36.70 21.23 -1.55
CA PRO A 575 36.54 22.37 -0.64
C PRO A 575 35.23 22.30 0.16
N VAL A 576 35.29 22.73 1.43
CA VAL A 576 34.08 22.98 2.25
C VAL A 576 33.30 24.14 1.66
N LYS A 577 31.99 23.96 1.54
CA LYS A 577 31.06 24.98 1.04
C LYS A 577 30.55 25.80 2.21
N LYS A 578 31.08 27.02 2.36
CA LYS A 578 30.65 27.98 3.37
C LYS A 578 29.14 28.23 3.33
N GLY A 579 28.53 28.32 4.50
CA GLY A 579 27.09 28.46 4.70
C GLY A 579 26.26 27.20 4.42
N THR A 580 26.87 26.05 4.08
CA THR A 580 26.11 24.80 3.87
C THR A 580 25.86 24.08 5.19
N VAL A 581 24.59 23.80 5.49
CA VAL A 581 24.15 23.15 6.73
C VAL A 581 23.37 21.88 6.37
N VAL A 582 23.79 20.74 6.92
CA VAL A 582 23.12 19.45 6.75
C VAL A 582 22.32 19.12 8.01
N PHE A 583 21.01 18.95 7.85
CA PHE A 583 20.07 18.58 8.90
C PHE A 583 19.60 17.14 8.72
N GLU A 584 19.62 16.35 9.80
CA GLU A 584 19.03 15.00 9.85
C GLU A 584 18.24 14.84 11.17
N SER A 585 17.00 14.35 11.10
CA SER A 585 16.21 14.00 12.29
C SER A 585 15.75 12.55 12.22
N HIS A 586 15.91 11.82 13.32
CA HIS A 586 15.58 10.39 13.45
C HIS A 586 16.12 9.54 12.28
N MET A 587 17.40 9.73 11.93
CA MET A 587 18.07 9.05 10.82
C MET A 587 17.42 9.33 9.45
N GLY A 588 16.86 10.52 9.28
CA GLY A 588 16.19 10.98 8.05
C GLY A 588 14.76 10.46 7.89
N LYS A 589 14.15 9.90 8.95
CA LYS A 589 12.77 9.41 8.86
C LYS A 589 11.73 10.52 8.97
N GLN A 590 12.09 11.65 9.56
CA GLN A 590 11.15 12.73 9.87
C GLN A 590 11.79 14.10 9.63
N PHE A 591 10.94 15.06 9.31
CA PHE A 591 11.23 16.48 9.42
C PHE A 591 10.59 16.95 10.74
N SER A 592 11.39 16.95 11.80
CA SER A 592 10.91 17.13 13.17
C SER A 592 12.06 17.47 14.11
N ASP A 593 11.73 17.67 15.39
CA ASP A 593 12.67 17.69 16.50
C ASP A 593 13.61 18.91 16.51
N SER A 594 14.65 18.88 17.34
CA SER A 594 15.54 20.02 17.54
C SER A 594 16.23 20.50 16.24
N PRO A 595 16.63 19.62 15.30
CA PRO A 595 17.13 20.06 13.99
C PRO A 595 16.11 20.88 13.19
N ARG A 596 14.81 20.55 13.27
CA ARG A 596 13.74 21.35 12.63
C ARG A 596 13.63 22.73 13.26
N ALA A 597 13.58 22.80 14.59
CA ALA A 597 13.47 24.06 15.31
C ALA A 597 14.65 25.01 15.01
N ILE A 598 15.89 24.49 14.97
CA ILE A 598 17.06 25.28 14.57
C ILE A 598 16.91 25.77 13.12
N TYR A 599 16.52 24.90 12.19
CA TYR A 599 16.32 25.26 10.79
C TYR A 599 15.26 26.37 10.62
N GLU A 600 14.13 26.26 11.31
CA GLU A 600 13.06 27.26 11.27
C GLU A 600 13.49 28.57 11.92
N GLU A 601 14.24 28.53 13.02
CA GLU A 601 14.78 29.72 13.67
C GLU A 601 15.81 30.44 12.82
N MET A 602 16.70 29.72 12.13
CA MET A 602 17.63 30.31 11.16
C MET A 602 16.88 31.07 10.06
N LYS A 603 15.76 30.51 9.57
CA LYS A 603 14.90 31.19 8.60
C LYS A 603 14.20 32.40 9.20
N ARG A 604 13.66 32.28 10.41
CA ARG A 604 12.97 33.36 11.11
C ARG A 604 13.88 34.57 11.33
N GLN A 605 15.16 34.35 11.66
CA GLN A 605 16.16 35.41 11.82
C GLN A 605 16.73 35.93 10.49
N GLY A 606 16.34 35.38 9.34
CA GLY A 606 16.84 35.80 8.03
C GLY A 606 18.30 35.44 7.77
N ILE A 607 18.83 34.39 8.41
CA ILE A 607 20.19 33.90 8.18
C ILE A 607 20.31 33.43 6.72
N LYS A 608 21.39 33.82 6.04
CA LYS A 608 21.69 33.33 4.69
C LYS A 608 22.51 32.03 4.77
N PHE A 609 21.90 30.91 4.39
CA PHE A 609 22.55 29.59 4.39
C PHE A 609 22.03 28.71 3.25
N THR A 610 22.73 27.61 2.97
CA THR A 610 22.31 26.57 2.02
C THR A 610 21.79 25.36 2.80
N PRO A 611 20.46 25.20 2.96
CA PRO A 611 19.87 24.09 3.70
C PRO A 611 19.90 22.78 2.90
N ILE A 612 20.43 21.73 3.52
CA ILE A 612 20.33 20.36 3.03
C ILE A 612 19.62 19.51 4.08
N TRP A 613 18.48 18.91 3.72
CA TRP A 613 17.75 18.00 4.59
C TRP A 613 17.90 16.55 4.13
N VAL A 614 18.21 15.66 5.07
CA VAL A 614 18.39 14.23 4.79
C VAL A 614 17.08 13.47 5.01
N TYR A 615 16.68 12.65 4.03
CA TYR A 615 15.54 11.74 4.14
C TYR A 615 15.94 10.27 3.91
N ALA A 616 15.27 9.32 4.56
CA ALA A 616 15.61 7.90 4.51
C ALA A 616 15.01 7.19 3.29
N THR A 617 13.68 7.24 3.15
CA THR A 617 12.92 6.48 2.13
C THR A 617 12.19 7.39 1.17
N HIS A 618 11.29 8.23 1.68
CA HIS A 618 10.46 9.14 0.90
C HIS A 618 10.62 10.59 1.39
N PRO A 619 10.65 11.58 0.49
CA PRO A 619 10.78 12.99 0.86
C PRO A 619 9.46 13.64 1.30
N THR A 620 8.36 12.89 1.40
CA THR A 620 7.04 13.40 1.80
C THR A 620 7.12 14.02 3.21
N GLY A 621 6.60 15.23 3.38
CA GLY A 621 6.60 15.95 4.67
C GLY A 621 7.89 16.71 4.99
N PHE A 622 8.90 16.68 4.11
CA PHE A 622 10.10 17.52 4.23
C PHE A 622 9.90 18.89 3.55
N PRO A 623 10.65 19.93 3.95
CA PRO A 623 10.52 21.29 3.42
C PRO A 623 10.87 21.35 1.93
N SER A 624 10.02 22.02 1.14
CA SER A 624 10.22 22.19 -0.30
C SER A 624 11.31 23.20 -0.65
N ASP A 625 11.64 24.10 0.27
CA ASP A 625 12.64 25.15 0.10
C ASP A 625 14.07 24.72 0.50
N ALA A 626 14.26 23.46 0.90
CA ALA A 626 15.57 22.89 1.17
C ALA A 626 15.98 21.85 0.12
N LYS A 627 17.29 21.67 -0.07
CA LYS A 627 17.80 20.58 -0.92
C LYS A 627 17.63 19.24 -0.20
N LEU A 628 16.78 18.37 -0.72
CA LEU A 628 16.55 17.05 -0.15
C LEU A 628 17.56 16.02 -0.68
N VAL A 629 18.23 15.30 0.22
CA VAL A 629 19.19 14.22 -0.14
C VAL A 629 18.82 12.91 0.55
N GLN A 630 18.83 11.80 -0.21
CA GLN A 630 18.53 10.49 0.36
C GLN A 630 19.72 9.97 1.17
N ARG A 631 19.48 9.51 2.40
CA ARG A 631 20.50 8.94 3.30
C ARG A 631 21.24 7.78 2.62
N ASN A 632 22.56 7.71 2.81
CA ASN A 632 23.47 6.76 2.15
C ASN A 632 23.58 6.86 0.61
N SER A 633 22.98 7.86 -0.03
CA SER A 633 23.21 8.16 -1.44
C SER A 633 24.58 8.83 -1.68
N TRP A 634 25.01 8.89 -2.94
CA TRP A 634 26.21 9.65 -3.32
C TRP A 634 26.08 11.15 -2.99
N ALA A 635 24.89 11.72 -3.20
CA ALA A 635 24.61 13.11 -2.87
C ALA A 635 24.68 13.37 -1.35
N TYR A 636 24.26 12.41 -0.53
CA TYR A 636 24.37 12.49 0.93
C TYR A 636 25.84 12.46 1.40
N LEU A 637 26.66 11.55 0.86
CA LEU A 637 28.08 11.48 1.20
C LEU A 637 28.84 12.74 0.76
N GLN A 638 28.50 13.26 -0.41
CA GLN A 638 29.05 14.53 -0.88
C GLN A 638 28.62 15.70 0.02
N ALA A 639 27.35 15.76 0.41
CA ALA A 639 26.82 16.81 1.28
C ALA A 639 27.56 16.81 2.63
N LEU A 640 27.68 15.65 3.29
CA LEU A 640 28.44 15.54 4.54
C LEU A 640 29.91 15.92 4.36
N GLY A 641 30.56 15.47 3.29
CA GLY A 641 31.99 15.74 3.06
C GLY A 641 32.33 17.20 2.77
N GLN A 642 31.36 18.01 2.37
CA GLN A 642 31.54 19.42 1.98
C GLN A 642 30.77 20.43 2.84
N ALA A 643 29.94 20.01 3.79
CA ALA A 643 29.16 20.92 4.62
C ALA A 643 30.01 21.62 5.68
N GLU A 644 29.67 22.88 5.97
CA GLU A 644 30.29 23.63 7.08
C GLU A 644 29.67 23.24 8.43
N PHE A 645 28.37 22.91 8.44
CA PHE A 645 27.67 22.50 9.65
C PHE A 645 26.93 21.18 9.47
N TRP A 646 27.05 20.33 10.48
CA TRP A 646 26.27 19.11 10.67
C TRP A 646 25.36 19.30 11.88
N ILE A 647 24.06 19.08 11.71
CA ILE A 647 23.07 19.19 12.80
C ILE A 647 22.17 17.95 12.76
N ASP A 648 22.18 17.18 13.84
CA ASP A 648 21.30 16.03 13.99
C ASP A 648 20.96 15.72 15.45
N ASN A 649 20.14 14.69 15.68
CA ASN A 649 19.62 14.32 17.00
C ASN A 649 19.88 12.87 17.43
N GLN A 650 20.61 12.07 16.64
CA GLN A 650 20.82 10.64 16.91
C GLN A 650 22.29 10.21 16.70
N GLY A 651 22.85 10.65 15.59
CA GLY A 651 24.21 10.41 15.15
C GLY A 651 24.26 10.07 13.64
N PHE A 652 25.05 10.82 12.88
CA PHE A 652 25.48 10.40 11.55
C PHE A 652 26.26 9.07 11.58
N PRO A 653 26.22 8.26 10.50
CA PRO A 653 26.87 6.94 10.44
C PRO A 653 28.29 6.92 11.00
N HIS A 654 28.57 5.98 11.92
CA HIS A 654 29.80 5.93 12.73
C HIS A 654 31.09 5.75 11.91
N ASP A 655 30.99 5.27 10.67
CA ASP A 655 32.09 5.05 9.75
C ASP A 655 32.45 6.27 8.88
N LEU A 656 31.69 7.36 8.96
CA LEU A 656 32.01 8.59 8.24
C LEU A 656 32.91 9.50 9.07
N ARG A 657 34.09 9.84 8.57
CA ARG A 657 34.95 10.84 9.23
C ARG A 657 34.39 12.25 9.07
N LYS A 658 34.39 13.06 10.14
CA LYS A 658 34.10 14.50 10.10
C LYS A 658 35.38 15.28 9.76
N ARG A 659 35.25 16.39 9.05
CA ARG A 659 36.37 17.33 8.83
C ARG A 659 36.61 18.24 10.03
N PRO A 660 37.85 18.67 10.29
CA PRO A 660 38.12 19.71 11.29
C PRO A 660 37.40 21.02 11.00
N GLU A 661 37.20 21.37 9.71
CA GLU A 661 36.52 22.61 9.31
C GLU A 661 34.99 22.54 9.40
N THR A 662 34.42 21.36 9.64
CA THR A 662 32.98 21.16 9.82
C THR A 662 32.64 21.20 11.31
N THR A 663 31.68 22.05 11.70
CA THR A 663 31.15 22.09 13.07
C THR A 663 29.94 21.16 13.19
N TYR A 664 29.98 20.22 14.14
CA TYR A 664 28.94 19.25 14.40
C TYR A 664 28.22 19.56 15.72
N ILE A 665 26.97 19.99 15.57
CA ILE A 665 26.06 20.31 16.67
C ILE A 665 25.14 19.11 16.87
N GLN A 666 25.37 18.35 17.94
CA GLN A 666 24.54 17.23 18.34
C GLN A 666 23.46 17.71 19.30
N THR A 667 22.20 17.59 18.89
CA THR A 667 21.06 18.03 19.70
C THR A 667 20.53 16.94 20.63
N TRP A 668 20.85 15.67 20.34
CA TRP A 668 20.23 14.51 20.96
C TRP A 668 18.69 14.53 20.89
N HIS A 669 18.02 13.53 21.45
CA HIS A 669 16.59 13.30 21.24
C HIS A 669 15.80 13.03 22.53
N GLY A 670 16.32 13.42 23.68
CA GLY A 670 15.62 13.35 24.96
C GLY A 670 16.50 12.93 26.13
N SER A 671 16.07 13.32 27.33
CA SER A 671 16.77 13.00 28.57
C SER A 671 16.75 11.52 28.90
N ALA A 672 17.82 11.08 29.56
CA ALA A 672 18.01 9.69 29.91
C ALA A 672 17.20 9.31 31.15
N PHE A 673 16.18 8.47 30.98
CA PHE A 673 15.66 7.65 32.08
C PHE A 673 16.42 6.33 32.20
N LYS A 674 16.76 5.75 31.05
CA LYS A 674 17.46 4.46 30.90
C LYS A 674 18.95 4.69 30.85
N LYS A 675 19.76 3.70 31.21
CA LYS A 675 21.22 3.77 31.00
C LYS A 675 21.51 3.95 29.52
N MET A 676 22.45 4.82 29.20
CA MET A 676 22.76 5.20 27.82
C MET A 676 24.24 4.97 27.49
N GLY A 677 24.51 4.56 26.26
CA GLY A 677 25.88 4.47 25.76
C GLY A 677 26.70 3.42 26.50
N PHE A 678 27.86 3.82 27.02
CA PHE A 678 28.78 2.93 27.75
C PHE A 678 28.24 2.46 29.10
N ASP A 679 27.13 3.00 29.60
CA ASP A 679 26.47 2.49 30.80
C ASP A 679 25.56 1.29 30.51
N GLU A 680 25.14 1.09 29.26
CA GLU A 680 24.32 -0.04 28.85
C GLU A 680 25.09 -1.36 28.95
N ALA A 681 24.48 -2.38 29.57
CA ALA A 681 25.11 -3.69 29.74
C ALA A 681 25.49 -4.33 28.39
N THR A 682 24.65 -4.12 27.36
CA THR A 682 24.89 -4.60 26.00
C THR A 682 26.12 -3.98 25.37
N ILE A 683 26.36 -2.67 25.57
CA ILE A 683 27.56 -1.97 25.07
C ILE A 683 28.79 -2.37 25.86
N LYS A 684 28.69 -2.51 27.19
CA LYS A 684 29.78 -3.02 28.04
C LYS A 684 30.23 -4.42 27.62
N ALA A 685 29.30 -5.26 27.19
CA ALA A 685 29.57 -6.61 26.69
C ALA A 685 30.14 -6.66 25.26
N GLN A 686 30.17 -5.53 24.53
CA GLN A 686 30.77 -5.50 23.19
C GLN A 686 32.30 -5.54 23.25
N THR A 687 32.92 -6.01 22.16
CA THR A 687 34.37 -6.01 21.99
C THR A 687 34.95 -4.59 22.09
N GLU A 688 36.20 -4.48 22.56
CA GLU A 688 36.92 -3.19 22.65
C GLU A 688 36.91 -2.43 21.32
N GLN A 689 37.06 -3.12 20.19
CA GLN A 689 37.01 -2.51 18.86
C GLN A 689 35.65 -1.85 18.56
N SER A 690 34.55 -2.47 18.98
CA SER A 690 33.20 -1.95 18.79
C SER A 690 32.95 -0.73 19.67
N GLN A 691 33.40 -0.80 20.93
CA GLN A 691 33.38 0.31 21.87
C GLN A 691 34.22 1.50 21.37
N GLN A 692 35.42 1.28 20.86
CA GLN A 692 36.26 2.31 20.25
C GLN A 692 35.64 2.90 18.97
N ARG A 693 34.87 2.12 18.21
CA ARG A 693 34.13 2.65 17.05
C ARG A 693 32.98 3.57 17.49
N LEU A 694 32.29 3.23 18.56
CA LEU A 694 31.28 4.10 19.18
C LEU A 694 31.91 5.38 19.72
N GLN A 695 33.01 5.27 20.49
CA GLN A 695 33.72 6.43 21.03
C GLN A 695 34.15 7.39 19.91
N ARG A 696 34.80 6.87 18.85
CA ARG A 696 35.17 7.69 17.67
C ARG A 696 33.98 8.36 16.98
N ALA A 697 32.79 7.80 17.08
CA ALA A 697 31.60 8.41 16.50
C ALA A 697 31.13 9.62 17.34
N ILE A 698 31.25 9.51 18.67
CA ILE A 698 30.89 10.51 19.68
C ILE A 698 31.93 11.65 19.72
N ASP A 699 33.22 11.32 19.61
CA ASP A 699 34.34 12.30 19.56
C ASP A 699 34.25 13.27 18.36
N ARG A 700 33.34 13.04 17.41
CA ARG A 700 33.07 13.96 16.31
C ARG A 700 32.17 15.12 16.71
N PHE A 701 31.44 15.03 17.82
CA PHE A 701 30.60 16.12 18.28
C PHE A 701 31.51 17.28 18.71
N ASP A 702 31.30 18.47 18.16
CA ASP A 702 31.99 19.67 18.65
C ASP A 702 31.17 20.32 19.76
N VAL A 703 29.84 20.22 19.66
CA VAL A 703 28.86 20.79 20.57
C VAL A 703 27.79 19.74 20.85
N PHE A 704 27.41 19.59 22.12
CA PHE A 704 26.35 18.69 22.56
C PHE A 704 25.35 19.45 23.42
N LEU A 705 24.07 19.48 23.04
CA LEU A 705 23.04 20.17 23.82
C LEU A 705 22.61 19.33 25.02
N VAL A 706 22.43 20.01 26.14
CA VAL A 706 21.90 19.44 27.38
C VAL A 706 20.76 20.31 27.89
N ARG A 707 19.74 19.69 28.46
CA ARG A 707 18.56 20.41 28.97
C ARG A 707 18.57 20.65 30.47
N SER A 708 19.40 19.91 31.19
CA SER A 708 19.52 19.98 32.65
C SER A 708 20.85 19.35 33.10
N GLU A 709 21.26 19.60 34.34
CA GLU A 709 22.38 18.92 34.98
C GLU A 709 22.18 17.40 35.04
N HIS A 710 20.92 16.94 35.02
CA HIS A 710 20.59 15.53 34.89
C HIS A 710 21.19 14.93 33.62
N ASP A 711 21.01 15.57 32.45
CA ASP A 711 21.63 15.13 31.20
C ASP A 711 23.16 15.08 31.31
N GLU A 712 23.77 16.00 32.06
CA GLU A 712 25.22 15.99 32.28
C GLU A 712 25.67 14.79 33.10
N ARG A 713 24.96 14.49 34.19
CA ARG A 713 25.28 13.36 35.07
C ARG A 713 25.00 12.01 34.44
N THR A 714 24.02 11.91 33.53
CA THR A 714 23.64 10.64 32.92
C THR A 714 24.05 10.52 31.48
N LEU A 715 23.54 11.40 30.61
CA LEU A 715 23.63 11.22 29.18
C LEU A 715 25.05 11.50 28.68
N THR A 716 25.66 12.60 29.13
CA THR A 716 27.02 12.96 28.70
C THR A 716 28.07 12.04 29.32
N GLN A 717 27.91 11.66 30.60
CA GLN A 717 28.81 10.69 31.24
C GLN A 717 28.67 9.29 30.64
N GLY A 718 27.44 8.78 30.51
CA GLY A 718 27.17 7.46 29.94
C GLY A 718 27.65 7.33 28.49
N MET A 719 27.55 8.39 27.69
CA MET A 719 28.11 8.42 26.33
C MET A 719 29.57 8.86 26.26
N ARG A 720 30.20 9.25 27.37
CA ARG A 720 31.57 9.80 27.41
C ARG A 720 31.77 10.95 26.42
N VAL A 721 30.82 11.89 26.42
CA VAL A 721 30.85 13.06 25.54
C VAL A 721 32.00 13.98 25.95
N GLY A 722 32.97 14.16 25.06
CA GLY A 722 34.07 15.13 25.22
C GLY A 722 33.84 16.47 24.51
N ALA A 723 32.67 16.66 23.91
CA ALA A 723 32.27 17.88 23.22
C ALA A 723 31.94 19.02 24.19
N GLU A 724 31.90 20.25 23.68
CA GLU A 724 31.40 21.37 24.48
C GLU A 724 29.92 21.19 24.81
N LEU A 725 29.56 21.27 26.09
CA LEU A 725 28.17 21.16 26.54
C LEU A 725 27.45 22.51 26.44
N LEU A 726 26.37 22.56 25.67
CA LEU A 726 25.54 23.74 25.50
C LEU A 726 24.27 23.61 26.36
N ARG A 727 24.27 24.31 27.51
CA ARG A 727 23.18 24.35 28.50
C ARG A 727 22.09 25.33 28.08
N VAL A 728 21.27 24.93 27.10
CA VAL A 728 20.24 25.81 26.52
C VAL A 728 18.85 25.19 26.47
N GLY A 729 18.68 23.94 26.91
CA GLY A 729 17.45 23.20 26.65
C GLY A 729 17.47 22.56 25.26
N TYR A 730 16.35 21.93 24.89
CA TYR A 730 16.18 21.40 23.55
C TYR A 730 15.41 22.36 22.65
N PRO A 731 15.92 22.71 21.45
CA PRO A 731 15.22 23.55 20.48
C PRO A 731 13.78 23.11 20.17
N ARG A 732 13.49 21.81 20.16
CA ARG A 732 12.12 21.30 19.98
C ARG A 732 11.15 21.73 21.09
N ASN A 733 11.66 21.96 22.29
CA ASN A 733 10.85 22.29 23.47
C ASN A 733 10.48 23.77 23.53
N ASP A 734 11.07 24.63 22.69
CA ASP A 734 10.77 26.07 22.69
C ASP A 734 9.28 26.35 22.49
N ALA A 735 8.61 25.54 21.65
CA ALA A 735 7.18 25.65 21.40
C ALA A 735 6.32 25.22 22.60
N LEU A 736 6.82 24.34 23.48
CA LEU A 736 6.11 23.91 24.68
C LEU A 736 6.12 24.99 25.75
N VAL A 737 7.19 25.79 25.82
CA VAL A 737 7.33 26.90 26.77
C VAL A 737 6.63 28.16 26.25
N ASN A 738 6.79 28.49 24.97
CA ASN A 738 6.29 29.75 24.40
C ASN A 738 4.92 29.66 23.71
N GLY A 739 4.30 28.48 23.66
CA GLY A 739 3.04 28.25 22.94
C GLY A 739 3.16 27.95 21.43
N GLY A 740 4.35 28.10 20.84
CA GLY A 740 4.65 27.66 19.47
C GLY A 740 3.86 28.39 18.37
N ASN A 741 3.56 27.70 17.27
CA ASN A 741 2.83 28.27 16.13
C ASN A 741 1.35 27.89 16.17
N GLU A 742 0.49 28.85 16.54
CA GLU A 742 -0.95 28.66 16.67
C GLU A 742 -1.61 28.16 15.36
N ALA A 743 -1.15 28.62 14.20
CA ALA A 743 -1.69 28.18 12.91
C ALA A 743 -1.33 26.72 12.60
N GLU A 744 -0.14 26.26 13.00
CA GLU A 744 0.26 24.85 12.87
C GLU A 744 -0.58 23.96 13.78
N VAL A 745 -0.76 24.38 15.04
CA VAL A 745 -1.58 23.70 16.03
C VAL A 745 -3.05 23.60 15.56
N ALA A 746 -3.63 24.71 15.10
CA ALA A 746 -4.99 24.76 14.56
C ALA A 746 -5.17 23.86 13.33
N LYS A 747 -4.18 23.87 12.41
CA LYS A 747 -4.18 23.00 11.24
C LYS A 747 -4.11 21.52 11.64
N LEU A 748 -3.30 21.17 12.63
CA LEU A 748 -3.22 19.81 13.14
C LEU A 748 -4.54 19.38 13.78
N ARG A 749 -5.13 20.19 14.67
CA ARG A 749 -6.45 19.92 15.27
C ARG A 749 -7.51 19.65 14.20
N LYS A 750 -7.58 20.51 13.18
CA LYS A 750 -8.50 20.33 12.05
C LYS A 750 -8.24 19.03 11.29
N SER A 751 -6.98 18.69 11.01
CA SER A 751 -6.63 17.46 10.27
C SER A 751 -6.94 16.18 11.05
N LEU A 752 -7.00 16.25 12.38
CA LEU A 752 -7.35 15.13 13.25
C LEU A 752 -8.84 15.09 13.61
N GLY A 753 -9.63 16.07 13.17
CA GLY A 753 -11.06 16.18 13.48
C GLY A 753 -11.35 16.56 14.93
N LEU A 754 -10.47 17.36 15.56
CA LEU A 754 -10.60 17.80 16.96
C LEU A 754 -11.31 19.16 17.03
N THR A 755 -12.61 19.18 16.71
CA THR A 755 -13.40 20.43 16.56
C THR A 755 -14.56 20.56 17.54
N ASP A 756 -14.85 19.52 18.33
CA ASP A 756 -16.03 19.40 19.20
C ASP A 756 -15.73 19.71 20.68
N GLY A 757 -14.51 20.11 21.02
CA GLY A 757 -14.13 20.53 22.37
C GLY A 757 -13.82 19.40 23.35
N ARG A 758 -13.86 18.13 22.90
CA ARG A 758 -13.45 16.97 23.72
C ARG A 758 -12.02 17.09 24.21
N LYS A 759 -11.75 16.57 25.42
CA LYS A 759 -10.39 16.47 25.99
C LYS A 759 -9.53 15.58 25.10
N VAL A 760 -8.27 15.94 24.89
CA VAL A 760 -7.34 15.19 24.02
C VAL A 760 -6.32 14.48 24.90
N VAL A 761 -6.28 13.15 24.83
CA VAL A 761 -5.35 12.33 25.60
C VAL A 761 -4.32 11.74 24.65
N LEU A 762 -3.03 12.00 24.87
CA LEU A 762 -1.94 11.41 24.09
C LEU A 762 -1.47 10.13 24.76
N TYR A 763 -1.53 8.99 24.05
CA TYR A 763 -0.85 7.77 24.45
C TYR A 763 0.44 7.59 23.66
N ALA A 764 1.58 7.62 24.34
CA ALA A 764 2.90 7.53 23.72
C ALA A 764 3.83 6.59 24.53
N PRO A 765 3.79 5.27 24.27
CA PRO A 765 4.60 4.30 24.99
C PRO A 765 6.05 4.25 24.49
N THR A 766 6.90 3.64 25.32
CA THR A 766 8.27 3.32 25.01
C THR A 766 8.38 2.23 23.93
N PHE A 767 9.43 2.30 23.13
CA PHE A 767 9.83 1.26 22.19
C PHE A 767 10.15 -0.10 22.85
N ARG A 768 9.52 -1.16 22.33
CA ARG A 768 9.83 -2.56 22.66
C ARG A 768 10.34 -3.33 21.41
N PRO A 769 11.52 -3.98 21.45
CA PRO A 769 12.12 -4.63 20.28
C PRO A 769 11.22 -5.67 19.58
N GLU A 770 10.43 -6.40 20.35
CA GLU A 770 9.47 -7.41 19.89
C GLU A 770 8.36 -6.84 19.01
N GLU A 771 8.09 -5.53 19.06
CA GLU A 771 7.02 -4.88 18.30
C GLU A 771 7.40 -4.62 16.83
N VAL A 772 8.70 -4.49 16.50
CA VAL A 772 9.16 -4.20 15.13
C VAL A 772 8.86 -5.33 14.15
N ASN A 773 8.91 -6.57 14.63
CA ASN A 773 8.76 -7.78 13.82
C ASN A 773 7.37 -8.41 13.93
N ARG A 774 6.47 -7.87 14.76
CA ARG A 774 5.09 -8.35 14.86
C ARG A 774 4.27 -7.83 13.68
N LYS A 775 3.57 -8.73 12.98
CA LYS A 775 2.64 -8.38 11.90
C LYS A 775 1.55 -7.37 12.33
N SER A 776 1.23 -7.34 13.64
CA SER A 776 0.18 -6.48 14.22
C SER A 776 0.67 -5.13 14.76
N GLY A 777 1.98 -4.87 14.82
CA GLY A 777 2.53 -3.62 15.37
C GLY A 777 2.30 -3.43 16.88
N LEU A 778 2.19 -2.17 17.33
CA LEU A 778 1.90 -1.81 18.73
C LEU A 778 0.58 -2.46 19.19
N GLN A 779 0.62 -3.11 20.36
CA GLN A 779 -0.58 -3.58 21.06
C GLN A 779 -0.83 -2.65 22.26
N LEU A 780 -2.07 -2.23 22.45
CA LEU A 780 -2.43 -1.42 23.60
C LEU A 780 -2.50 -2.34 24.83
N PRO A 781 -1.83 -2.00 25.94
CA PRO A 781 -1.84 -2.81 27.16
C PRO A 781 -3.12 -2.62 28.00
N PHE A 782 -4.12 -1.92 27.45
CA PHE A 782 -5.40 -1.66 28.07
C PHE A 782 -6.55 -1.85 27.08
N ASP A 783 -7.74 -2.08 27.63
CA ASP A 783 -8.96 -2.31 26.86
C ASP A 783 -9.44 -1.02 26.16
N LEU A 784 -9.39 -1.03 24.83
CA LEU A 784 -9.81 0.10 24.01
C LEU A 784 -11.34 0.22 23.92
N ASP A 785 -12.07 -0.90 24.00
CA ASP A 785 -13.53 -0.89 24.05
C ASP A 785 -13.99 -0.24 25.35
N GLU A 786 -13.33 -0.55 26.47
CA GLU A 786 -13.61 0.10 27.76
C GLU A 786 -13.30 1.59 27.73
N PHE A 787 -12.15 2.00 27.19
CA PHE A 787 -11.81 3.42 27.05
C PHE A 787 -12.87 4.16 26.23
N VAL A 788 -13.25 3.62 25.06
CA VAL A 788 -14.22 4.26 24.17
C VAL A 788 -15.60 4.30 24.80
N HIS A 789 -16.01 3.24 25.49
CA HIS A 789 -17.29 3.20 26.17
C HIS A 789 -17.40 4.26 27.28
N ARG A 790 -16.34 4.47 28.07
CA ARG A 790 -16.37 5.40 29.21
C ARG A 790 -16.06 6.85 28.84
N PHE A 791 -15.16 7.07 27.88
CA PHE A 791 -14.60 8.40 27.59
C PHE A 791 -14.83 8.85 26.15
N GLY A 792 -15.42 8.02 25.29
CA GLY A 792 -15.51 8.32 23.85
C GLY A 792 -16.27 9.61 23.52
N ASP A 793 -17.23 9.99 24.36
CA ASP A 793 -18.05 11.19 24.19
C ASP A 793 -17.35 12.46 24.71
N ASP A 794 -16.45 12.32 25.68
CA ASP A 794 -15.79 13.45 26.35
C ASP A 794 -14.31 13.62 25.98
N ALA A 795 -13.69 12.58 25.41
CA ALA A 795 -12.27 12.53 25.11
C ALA A 795 -11.93 11.87 23.77
N VAL A 796 -10.80 12.28 23.21
CA VAL A 796 -10.17 11.66 22.04
C VAL A 796 -8.78 11.15 22.40
N LEU A 797 -8.53 9.86 22.16
CA LEU A 797 -7.22 9.24 22.36
C LEU A 797 -6.36 9.33 21.11
N LEU A 798 -5.23 10.02 21.19
CA LEU A 798 -4.19 10.04 20.16
C LEU A 798 -3.17 8.96 20.45
N VAL A 799 -3.06 7.94 19.59
CA VAL A 799 -2.08 6.85 19.75
C VAL A 799 -0.84 7.16 18.92
N ARG A 800 0.29 7.39 19.61
CA ARG A 800 1.59 7.73 19.03
C ARG A 800 2.61 6.60 19.30
N PRO A 801 2.74 5.60 18.41
CA PRO A 801 3.79 4.60 18.54
C PRO A 801 5.17 5.22 18.32
N HIS A 802 6.22 4.50 18.76
CA HIS A 802 7.60 4.85 18.44
C HIS A 802 7.83 4.86 16.92
N TYR A 803 8.73 5.70 16.40
CA TYR A 803 9.00 5.86 14.96
C TYR A 803 9.52 4.60 14.22
N LEU A 804 9.77 3.51 14.96
CA LEU A 804 10.14 2.19 14.44
C LEU A 804 8.99 1.18 14.41
N VAL A 805 7.84 1.53 15.00
CA VAL A 805 6.71 0.63 15.25
C VAL A 805 5.50 1.15 14.48
N SER A 806 4.82 0.26 13.75
CA SER A 806 3.54 0.57 13.14
C SER A 806 2.40 0.39 14.14
N PHE A 807 1.32 1.13 13.96
CA PHE A 807 0.06 0.91 14.67
C PHE A 807 -1.06 0.90 13.64
N ALA A 808 -2.00 -0.02 13.76
CA ALA A 808 -3.19 -0.10 12.93
C ALA A 808 -4.42 0.08 13.82
N LEU A 809 -5.20 1.12 13.55
CA LEU A 809 -6.43 1.39 14.29
C LEU A 809 -7.60 0.71 13.59
N PRO A 810 -8.35 -0.19 14.26
CA PRO A 810 -9.58 -0.73 13.70
C PRO A 810 -10.61 0.38 13.43
N PRO A 811 -11.32 0.38 12.29
CA PRO A 811 -12.25 1.46 11.92
C PRO A 811 -13.33 1.77 12.97
N ALA A 812 -13.74 0.78 13.78
CA ALA A 812 -14.74 0.92 14.83
C ALA A 812 -14.40 2.02 15.87
N TYR A 813 -13.11 2.24 16.13
CA TYR A 813 -12.64 3.21 17.12
C TYR A 813 -12.39 4.60 16.55
N GLY A 814 -12.59 4.80 15.24
CA GLY A 814 -12.23 6.02 14.53
C GLY A 814 -13.00 7.29 14.95
N HIS A 815 -14.06 7.15 15.77
CA HIS A 815 -14.82 8.29 16.30
C HIS A 815 -14.10 8.94 17.51
N SER A 816 -13.42 8.15 18.35
CA SER A 816 -12.79 8.64 19.60
C SER A 816 -11.33 8.24 19.79
N VAL A 817 -10.74 7.54 18.81
CA VAL A 817 -9.31 7.21 18.79
C VAL A 817 -8.71 7.66 17.46
N ARG A 818 -7.49 8.17 17.47
CA ARG A 818 -6.75 8.59 16.27
C ARG A 818 -5.36 7.96 16.26
N ASN A 819 -5.02 7.31 15.14
CA ASN A 819 -3.67 6.86 14.90
C ASN A 819 -2.83 8.03 14.36
N VAL A 820 -1.89 8.52 15.17
CA VAL A 820 -1.04 9.66 14.82
C VAL A 820 0.40 9.25 14.51
N ALA A 821 0.65 7.99 14.14
CA ALA A 821 1.99 7.48 13.79
C ALA A 821 2.68 8.25 12.63
N ASN A 822 1.90 8.77 11.68
CA ASN A 822 2.41 9.45 10.49
C ASN A 822 2.70 10.95 10.70
N VAL A 823 2.32 11.54 11.84
CA VAL A 823 2.65 12.94 12.14
C VAL A 823 4.16 13.03 12.38
N HIS A 824 4.92 13.83 11.63
CA HIS A 824 6.39 13.82 11.78
C HIS A 824 6.83 14.32 13.15
N ASP A 825 6.29 15.47 13.58
CA ASP A 825 6.68 16.15 14.80
C ASP A 825 5.71 15.82 15.95
N VAL A 826 6.26 15.44 17.10
CA VAL A 826 5.47 15.16 18.30
C VAL A 826 5.14 16.42 19.09
N THR A 827 5.89 17.51 18.88
CA THR A 827 5.73 18.76 19.63
C THR A 827 4.31 19.33 19.51
N PRO A 828 3.73 19.47 18.31
CA PRO A 828 2.35 19.93 18.18
C PRO A 828 1.31 18.95 18.74
N LEU A 829 1.61 17.64 18.77
CA LEU A 829 0.74 16.64 19.43
C LEU A 829 0.71 16.87 20.94
N MET A 830 1.85 17.17 21.56
CA MET A 830 1.89 17.51 22.99
C MET A 830 1.10 18.79 23.28
N GLN A 831 1.26 19.83 22.46
CA GLN A 831 0.57 21.11 22.63
C GLN A 831 -0.96 21.00 22.58
N ILE A 832 -1.51 20.11 21.74
CA ILE A 832 -2.97 19.90 21.64
C ILE A 832 -3.53 18.95 22.70
N SER A 833 -2.68 18.24 23.43
CA SER A 833 -3.11 17.18 24.36
C SER A 833 -3.26 17.72 25.77
N ASP A 834 -4.42 17.47 26.37
CA ASP A 834 -4.77 17.85 27.74
C ASP A 834 -4.16 16.91 28.79
N ALA A 835 -3.86 15.66 28.41
CA ALA A 835 -3.12 14.72 29.26
C ALA A 835 -2.22 13.79 28.43
N LEU A 836 -1.18 13.25 29.08
CA LEU A 836 -0.29 12.22 28.52
C LEU A 836 -0.41 10.91 29.29
N ILE A 837 -0.69 9.83 28.59
CA ILE A 837 -0.47 8.45 29.05
C ILE A 837 0.86 7.98 28.46
N THR A 838 1.81 7.61 29.30
CA THR A 838 3.10 7.08 28.88
C THR A 838 3.58 6.02 29.86
N ASP A 839 4.77 5.48 29.63
CA ASP A 839 5.47 4.57 30.52
C ASP A 839 6.80 5.23 30.95
N TYR A 840 7.92 4.53 30.83
CA TYR A 840 9.28 5.05 31.07
C TYR A 840 9.88 5.72 29.81
N SER A 841 9.07 6.49 29.09
CA SER A 841 9.46 7.23 27.88
C SER A 841 10.16 8.54 28.24
N SER A 842 11.16 8.94 27.46
CA SER A 842 11.79 10.27 27.63
C SER A 842 10.83 11.43 27.33
N LEU A 843 9.68 11.16 26.69
CA LEU A 843 8.66 12.16 26.40
C LEU A 843 8.08 12.80 27.67
N MET A 844 8.11 12.11 28.83
CA MET A 844 7.66 12.68 30.10
C MET A 844 8.43 13.96 30.47
N PHE A 845 9.72 14.03 30.15
CA PHE A 845 10.54 15.20 30.42
C PHE A 845 10.14 16.40 29.56
N ASP A 846 9.79 16.19 28.29
CA ASP A 846 9.32 17.26 27.41
C ASP A 846 7.91 17.71 27.77
N TYR A 847 6.99 16.76 27.96
CA TYR A 847 5.58 17.05 28.24
C TYR A 847 5.38 17.75 29.59
N SER A 848 6.27 17.51 30.57
CA SER A 848 6.23 18.19 31.86
C SER A 848 6.28 19.72 31.77
N LEU A 849 6.87 20.27 30.69
CA LEU A 849 6.95 21.72 30.46
C LEU A 849 5.58 22.37 30.24
N LEU A 850 4.54 21.60 29.90
CA LEU A 850 3.17 22.09 29.72
C LEU A 850 2.40 22.20 31.05
N ASP A 851 2.96 21.70 32.16
CA ASP A 851 2.28 21.55 33.45
C ASP A 851 0.89 20.88 33.35
N ARG A 852 0.79 19.83 32.52
CA ARG A 852 -0.43 19.05 32.28
C ARG A 852 -0.37 17.66 32.93
N PRO A 853 -1.53 17.05 33.24
CA PRO A 853 -1.60 15.70 33.80
C PRO A 853 -0.84 14.65 32.99
N MET A 854 -0.12 13.78 33.70
CA MET A 854 0.58 12.63 33.15
C MET A 854 0.17 11.38 33.92
N ILE A 855 -0.06 10.27 33.23
CA ILE A 855 -0.34 8.96 33.82
C ILE A 855 0.71 7.97 33.31
N PHE A 856 1.35 7.26 34.23
CA PHE A 856 2.42 6.31 33.94
C PHE A 856 1.86 4.88 33.96
N HIS A 857 1.49 4.35 32.81
CA HIS A 857 0.97 3.00 32.68
C HIS A 857 2.09 2.00 32.36
N VAL A 858 2.47 1.23 33.38
CA VAL A 858 3.71 0.43 33.41
C VAL A 858 3.45 -1.03 33.83
N PRO A 859 2.62 -1.79 33.06
CA PRO A 859 2.25 -3.16 33.40
C PRO A 859 3.45 -4.13 33.44
N ASP A 860 4.52 -3.82 32.70
CA ASP A 860 5.73 -4.60 32.54
C ASP A 860 6.96 -4.00 33.25
N TYR A 861 6.76 -3.08 34.21
CA TYR A 861 7.86 -2.32 34.82
C TYR A 861 8.96 -3.20 35.43
N ASP A 862 8.56 -4.20 36.22
CA ASP A 862 9.50 -5.03 36.97
C ASP A 862 10.37 -5.87 36.00
N ASP A 863 9.75 -6.41 34.94
CA ASP A 863 10.44 -7.12 33.86
C ASP A 863 11.33 -6.19 33.03
N TYR A 864 10.89 -4.96 32.78
CA TYR A 864 11.61 -3.98 31.97
C TYR A 864 12.87 -3.44 32.66
N VAL A 865 12.76 -3.11 33.95
CA VAL A 865 13.92 -2.67 34.75
C VAL A 865 14.92 -3.81 34.93
N GLY A 866 14.44 -5.05 35.05
CA GLY A 866 15.26 -6.26 35.16
C GLY A 866 15.95 -6.70 33.86
N SER A 867 15.49 -6.24 32.67
CA SER A 867 15.99 -6.72 31.38
C SER A 867 16.92 -5.73 30.67
N SER A 868 18.21 -6.10 30.57
CA SER A 868 19.28 -5.60 29.67
C SER A 868 19.65 -4.10 29.60
N ARG A 869 18.73 -3.14 29.81
CA ARG A 869 19.02 -1.70 29.75
C ARG A 869 19.22 -1.07 31.12
N GLY A 870 18.41 -1.42 32.11
CA GLY A 870 18.40 -0.78 33.43
C GLY A 870 18.04 0.72 33.37
N SER A 871 17.67 1.29 34.53
CA SER A 871 17.35 2.71 34.68
C SER A 871 18.42 3.43 35.51
N TYR A 872 18.49 4.75 35.36
CA TYR A 872 19.28 5.60 36.27
C TYR A 872 18.54 5.86 37.60
N PHE A 873 17.21 5.73 37.61
CA PHE A 873 16.36 5.99 38.78
C PHE A 873 15.22 4.99 38.87
N ASP A 874 14.58 4.94 40.03
CA ASP A 874 13.26 4.35 40.17
C ASP A 874 12.17 5.34 39.76
N LEU A 875 11.38 4.99 38.74
CA LEU A 875 10.27 5.79 38.23
C LEU A 875 9.26 6.13 39.33
N GLY A 876 8.98 5.21 40.26
CA GLY A 876 8.03 5.46 41.35
C GLY A 876 8.42 6.63 42.25
N SER A 877 9.72 6.88 42.40
CA SER A 877 10.25 7.98 43.21
C SER A 877 10.18 9.35 42.53
N ILE A 878 10.25 9.39 41.19
CA ILE A 878 10.37 10.64 40.43
C ILE A 878 9.12 10.99 39.61
N ALA A 879 8.17 10.07 39.43
CA ALA A 879 7.07 10.26 38.51
C ALA A 879 6.18 11.46 38.89
N PRO A 880 5.98 12.42 37.97
CA PRO A 880 5.11 13.57 38.18
C PRO A 880 3.62 13.26 37.95
N GLY A 881 3.19 12.03 38.22
CA GLY A 881 1.84 11.51 37.98
C GLY A 881 1.63 10.12 38.59
N PRO A 882 0.39 9.59 38.61
CA PRO A 882 0.11 8.26 39.12
C PRO A 882 0.76 7.16 38.27
N LEU A 883 1.27 6.13 38.95
CA LEU A 883 1.71 4.87 38.32
C LEU A 883 0.54 3.89 38.34
N THR A 884 0.27 3.26 37.20
CA THR A 884 -0.79 2.26 37.03
C THR A 884 -0.19 1.01 36.41
N ARG A 885 -0.60 -0.16 36.88
CA ARG A 885 -0.16 -1.48 36.43
C ARG A 885 -1.28 -2.25 35.74
N THR A 886 -2.54 -1.98 36.06
CA THR A 886 -3.69 -2.65 35.42
C THR A 886 -4.52 -1.69 34.57
N SER A 887 -5.39 -2.27 33.73
CA SER A 887 -6.37 -1.49 32.96
C SER A 887 -7.33 -0.75 33.88
N GLU A 888 -7.79 -1.36 34.97
CA GLU A 888 -8.71 -0.69 35.90
C GLU A 888 -8.06 0.52 36.58
N GLU A 889 -6.80 0.42 36.99
CA GLU A 889 -6.05 1.52 37.59
C GLU A 889 -5.86 2.68 36.60
N LEU A 890 -5.56 2.38 35.33
CA LEU A 890 -5.46 3.38 34.27
C LEU A 890 -6.80 4.09 34.04
N ILE A 891 -7.89 3.33 33.93
CA ILE A 891 -9.24 3.88 33.72
C ILE A 891 -9.67 4.72 34.93
N ALA A 892 -9.34 4.31 36.16
CA ALA A 892 -9.60 5.09 37.37
C ALA A 892 -8.81 6.42 37.35
N ALA A 893 -7.52 6.39 36.99
CA ALA A 893 -6.71 7.59 36.88
C ALA A 893 -7.20 8.56 35.77
N LEU A 894 -7.72 8.02 34.66
CA LEU A 894 -8.33 8.83 33.60
C LEU A 894 -9.69 9.42 34.00
N SER A 895 -10.45 8.72 34.85
CA SER A 895 -11.75 9.21 35.33
C SER A 895 -11.61 10.43 36.24
N ASP A 896 -10.50 10.54 37.00
CA ASP A 896 -10.19 11.67 37.88
C ASP A 896 -8.98 12.48 37.39
N LEU A 897 -9.00 12.91 36.12
CA LEU A 897 -7.90 13.71 35.55
C LEU A 897 -7.68 15.03 36.30
N ASP A 898 -8.74 15.72 36.74
CA ASP A 898 -8.64 17.03 37.37
C ASP A 898 -8.17 16.92 38.84
N GLY A 899 -8.59 15.87 39.56
CA GLY A 899 -8.04 15.52 40.87
C GLY A 899 -6.57 15.13 40.79
N ASN A 900 -6.20 14.29 39.81
CA ASN A 900 -4.80 13.94 39.53
C ASN A 900 -3.97 15.16 39.14
N ALA A 901 -4.53 16.08 38.34
CA ALA A 901 -3.87 17.34 38.00
C ALA A 901 -3.48 18.12 39.26
N SER A 902 -4.41 18.22 40.21
CA SER A 902 -4.23 18.97 41.45
C SER A 902 -3.26 18.26 42.41
N ALA A 903 -3.43 16.95 42.62
CA ALA A 903 -2.64 16.15 43.55
C ALA A 903 -1.14 16.10 43.16
N TYR A 904 -0.85 16.09 41.85
CA TYR A 904 0.52 15.99 41.34
C TYR A 904 1.13 17.33 40.89
N ALA A 905 0.46 18.46 41.09
CA ALA A 905 0.95 19.76 40.64
C ALA A 905 2.31 20.15 41.27
N GLY A 906 2.49 19.85 42.57
CA GLY A 906 3.78 20.07 43.25
C GLY A 906 4.90 19.24 42.64
N LYS A 907 4.66 17.93 42.46
CA LYS A 907 5.61 17.01 41.84
C LYS A 907 5.94 17.39 40.39
N ARG A 908 4.98 17.87 39.60
CA ARG A 908 5.24 18.38 38.23
C ARG A 908 6.19 19.56 38.24
N ARG A 909 5.98 20.54 39.13
CA ARG A 909 6.88 21.71 39.25
C ARG A 909 8.30 21.32 39.68
N GLU A 910 8.43 20.43 40.66
CA GLU A 910 9.72 19.89 41.11
C GLU A 910 10.43 19.14 39.96
N PHE A 911 9.67 18.34 39.21
CA PHE A 911 10.18 17.60 38.06
C PHE A 911 10.71 18.53 36.97
N VAL A 912 9.99 19.59 36.61
CA VAL A 912 10.47 20.59 35.64
C VAL A 912 11.70 21.32 36.17
N ALA A 913 11.72 21.72 37.44
CA ALA A 913 12.87 22.38 38.03
C ALA A 913 14.13 21.51 38.03
N GLN A 914 13.98 20.20 38.18
CA GLN A 914 15.10 19.26 38.19
C GLN A 914 15.55 18.81 36.80
N TYR A 915 14.61 18.63 35.86
CA TYR A 915 14.88 17.97 34.58
C TYR A 915 14.73 18.87 33.35
N GLY A 916 14.18 20.07 33.50
CA GLY A 916 13.96 21.05 32.42
C GLY A 916 14.50 22.45 32.71
N GLU A 917 15.43 22.59 33.67
CA GLU A 917 15.96 23.89 34.13
C GLU A 917 16.53 24.80 33.02
N PHE A 918 17.03 24.25 31.91
CA PHE A 918 17.55 25.04 30.80
C PHE A 918 16.53 25.28 29.68
N ASP A 919 15.34 24.65 29.71
CA ASP A 919 14.28 24.85 28.72
C ASP A 919 13.56 26.19 28.95
N THR A 920 14.18 27.28 28.49
CA THR A 920 13.71 28.66 28.67
C THR A 920 12.84 29.18 27.52
N GLY A 921 12.55 28.35 26.53
CA GLY A 921 11.87 28.77 25.30
C GLY A 921 12.76 29.49 24.28
N GLN A 922 14.08 29.52 24.49
CA GLN A 922 15.02 30.25 23.63
C GLN A 922 16.16 29.38 23.11
N ALA A 923 16.04 28.05 23.18
CA ALA A 923 17.10 27.11 22.86
C ALA A 923 17.51 27.20 21.39
N ALA A 924 16.56 27.18 20.45
CA ALA A 924 16.82 27.33 19.03
C ALA A 924 17.50 28.67 18.73
N LYS A 925 16.99 29.75 19.33
CA LYS A 925 17.54 31.10 19.17
C LYS A 925 18.98 31.18 19.67
N ALA A 926 19.26 30.61 20.84
CA ALA A 926 20.61 30.59 21.43
C ALA A 926 21.61 29.84 20.55
N VAL A 927 21.21 28.69 19.99
CA VAL A 927 22.03 27.96 19.00
C VAL A 927 22.29 28.81 17.77
N VAL A 928 21.24 29.44 17.21
CA VAL A 928 21.36 30.24 15.99
C VAL A 928 22.24 31.47 16.17
N ASP A 929 22.02 32.23 17.24
CA ASP A 929 22.81 33.42 17.57
C ASP A 929 24.29 33.08 17.76
N ARG A 930 24.57 31.93 18.39
CA ARG A 930 25.94 31.51 18.68
C ARG A 930 26.73 31.10 17.44
N PHE A 931 26.13 30.32 16.55
CA PHE A 931 26.87 29.68 15.45
C PHE A 931 26.68 30.34 14.09
N PHE A 932 25.60 31.10 13.89
CA PHE A 932 25.18 31.54 12.55
C PHE A 932 25.03 33.06 12.40
N ARG A 933 25.00 33.81 13.49
CA ARG A 933 24.94 35.28 13.43
C ARG A 933 26.34 35.87 13.25
N SER A 934 26.47 36.74 12.25
CA SER A 934 27.73 37.43 11.92
C SER A 934 28.19 38.31 13.09
N GLY A 935 29.22 37.85 13.81
CA GLY A 935 29.83 38.55 14.94
C GLY A 935 30.73 37.66 15.81
N ALA A 936 30.47 36.35 15.90
CA ALA A 936 31.33 35.41 16.60
C ALA A 936 32.51 34.94 15.70
N ARG A 937 33.41 35.87 15.34
CA ARG A 937 34.78 35.45 15.00
C ARG A 937 35.37 34.86 16.28
N ARG A 938 35.72 33.58 16.23
CA ARG A 938 36.61 32.92 17.20
C ARG A 938 37.84 33.81 17.39
N GLY A 939 37.91 34.46 18.54
CA GLY A 939 39.16 34.85 19.17
C GLY A 939 39.76 33.65 19.87
#